data_AF-A0A7K2ISM3-F1
#
_entry.id   AF-A0A7K2ISM3-F1
#
_cell.length_a   1.000
_cell.length_b   1.000
_cell.length_c   1.000
_cell.angle_alpha   90.00
_cell.angle_beta   90.00
_cell.angle_gamma   90.00
#
_symmetry.space_group_name_H-M   'P 1'
#
loop_
_entity.id
_entity.type
_entity.pdbx_description
1 polymer ?
#
loop_
_entity_poly.entity_id
_entity_poly.type
_entity_poly.pdbx_seq_one_letter_code
_entity_poly.pdbx_strand_id
1 'polypeptide(L)'
;MGQVDPRRIGYLYVHGVGRQHRHSGTDESTLRRMGQRSLTPISEVHGDTAIEWDEVPEDRTVTDDLPFGTPAHAWVTVRHPNGSKGRILMAEAVWSDRVLQTKRWSQRFFNLRYVAYVIPAILLLLGPDHRDRKVLFEGLKGEHRRSFREVLRDSWVNMFHWNQWDTLIFRFAQRIMILATLFVVAFFGFINFFWIMLALVIVGVVALAIFPNPVQQVVSITVQDGEREAAIDYLEGRLKWISGRCDEVVIVAHSQGAYLVHQLLLRDNRSQDKVVRFVAVGSGLKPLWFLRQLRDRWLMLILWSLPASMLLMLWGASPVTFAWLNNSAVLLVDLIVIMGHVFGHPFAGILLGSSEFAASSMGQAFLWHVAGFFLSFGNMTFFHGIIIAFSLAVSRVSNFLLVKHVVPRWQEELPLSISVDRRHGRPMEWQEFSSMHDAVGRWLIPRLPRGVEQEPVPVIGHPVRDHTDYFNLRGLLARKMSGSILADLERTTGFDFGANAWNESSGRYMSALREQHDRRRRFYSLTLMGSIFLLLLPSLAMGNGLISAVVSQGVLIFLFMIILSFLFSFRGKRSHQQVVKALDEELRGTARSASLVRVIPEDSRKVPALMLMAAGLAAFCGGSGVFAFATMYPQEPVPAPWGMVFGSIFLWVLAAAVQSGYPIKRWWLLAATVMTAIPVLTAASPSAFGLPLWFVVPGVPAVLVVAFACLCAAVSLGRAVPSCLPTRSSELAARGR
;
A
#
# COMPACT_ATOMS: atom_id res chain seq x y z
N MET A 1 -47.62 30.88 -12.92
CA MET A 1 -46.80 29.73 -12.48
C MET A 1 -46.02 30.19 -11.26
N GLY A 2 -46.35 29.67 -10.07
CA GLY A 2 -45.65 30.04 -8.85
C GLY A 2 -44.19 29.60 -8.92
N GLN A 3 -43.27 30.54 -8.75
CA GLN A 3 -41.84 30.28 -8.65
C GLN A 3 -41.63 29.41 -7.40
N VAL A 4 -41.49 28.09 -7.59
CA VAL A 4 -41.12 27.19 -6.49
C VAL A 4 -39.75 27.63 -6.03
N ASP A 5 -39.64 28.04 -4.77
CA ASP A 5 -38.37 28.47 -4.20
C ASP A 5 -37.36 27.32 -4.36
N PRO A 6 -36.20 27.54 -5.01
CA PRO A 6 -35.26 26.46 -5.31
C PRO A 6 -34.81 25.79 -4.01
N ARG A 7 -34.81 24.45 -4.01
CA ARG A 7 -34.40 23.66 -2.84
C ARG A 7 -33.01 24.06 -2.40
N ARG A 8 -32.81 24.28 -1.09
CA ARG A 8 -31.53 24.70 -0.53
C ARG A 8 -30.77 23.48 -0.03
N ILE A 9 -29.54 23.30 -0.51
CA ILE A 9 -28.63 22.25 -0.04
C ILE A 9 -27.55 22.83 0.88
N GLY A 10 -27.32 22.13 1.99
CA GLY A 10 -26.30 22.43 2.97
C GLY A 10 -25.19 21.39 2.99
N TYR A 11 -23.95 21.83 3.21
CA TYR A 11 -22.78 20.99 3.40
C TYR A 11 -22.20 21.22 4.79
N LEU A 12 -22.19 20.18 5.64
CA LEU A 12 -21.61 20.22 6.97
C LEU A 12 -20.23 19.54 6.95
N TYR A 13 -19.17 20.33 7.12
CA TYR A 13 -17.79 19.84 7.16
C TYR A 13 -17.35 19.56 8.60
N VAL A 14 -17.10 18.28 8.90
CA VAL A 14 -16.76 17.80 10.24
C VAL A 14 -15.30 17.36 10.30
N HIS A 15 -14.53 17.92 11.23
CA HIS A 15 -13.12 17.57 11.44
C HIS A 15 -12.74 17.55 12.92
N GLY A 16 -11.65 16.85 13.27
CA GLY A 16 -11.39 16.45 14.65
C GLY A 16 -9.95 16.36 15.16
N VAL A 17 -8.92 16.73 14.39
CA VAL A 17 -7.53 16.53 14.87
C VAL A 17 -6.57 17.68 14.56
N GLY A 18 -5.81 18.05 15.60
CA GLY A 18 -4.58 18.82 15.55
C GLY A 18 -4.76 20.32 15.81
N ARG A 19 -3.77 20.93 16.49
CA ARG A 19 -3.61 22.40 16.59
C ARG A 19 -3.47 23.12 15.23
N GLN A 20 -3.64 22.41 14.11
CA GLN A 20 -3.45 22.87 12.73
C GLN A 20 -4.63 23.68 12.17
N HIS A 21 -5.73 23.82 12.91
CA HIS A 21 -6.93 24.52 12.45
C HIS A 21 -7.36 25.63 13.41
N ARG A 22 -6.41 26.17 14.20
CA ARG A 22 -6.68 26.82 15.47
C ARG A 22 -7.42 28.17 15.43
N HIS A 23 -7.86 28.63 14.27
CA HIS A 23 -8.57 29.90 14.15
C HIS A 23 -9.61 29.81 13.02
N SER A 24 -10.88 29.79 13.39
CA SER A 24 -11.97 30.12 12.46
C SER A 24 -11.68 31.49 11.83
N GLY A 25 -11.82 31.61 10.50
CA GLY A 25 -11.49 32.82 9.75
C GLY A 25 -10.02 33.01 9.33
N THR A 26 -9.12 32.04 9.57
CA THR A 26 -7.78 32.03 8.94
C THR A 26 -7.71 31.04 7.78
N ASP A 27 -6.69 31.14 6.92
CA ASP A 27 -6.42 30.24 5.79
C ASP A 27 -6.31 28.74 6.16
N GLU A 28 -6.34 28.41 7.45
CA GLU A 28 -6.26 27.06 7.98
C GLU A 28 -7.58 26.49 8.53
N SER A 29 -8.70 27.23 8.47
CA SER A 29 -10.01 26.74 8.96
C SER A 29 -10.47 25.46 8.25
N THR A 30 -11.32 24.67 8.90
CA THR A 30 -11.90 23.45 8.29
C THR A 30 -12.73 23.82 7.06
N LEU A 31 -13.47 24.93 7.16
CA LEU A 31 -14.27 25.46 6.06
C LEU A 31 -13.42 25.81 4.83
N ARG A 32 -12.23 26.41 5.01
CA ARG A 32 -11.30 26.67 3.89
C ARG A 32 -10.58 25.42 3.41
N ARG A 33 -10.01 24.62 4.32
CA ARG A 33 -9.20 23.44 3.96
C ARG A 33 -10.00 22.28 3.38
N MET A 34 -11.26 22.11 3.74
CA MET A 34 -12.14 21.06 3.19
C MET A 34 -13.18 21.66 2.24
N GLY A 35 -13.94 22.66 2.69
CA GLY A 35 -15.03 23.26 1.93
C GLY A 35 -14.55 24.02 0.69
N GLN A 36 -13.81 25.11 0.89
CA GLN A 36 -13.32 25.94 -0.21
C GLN A 36 -12.45 25.13 -1.18
N ARG A 37 -11.58 24.24 -0.68
CA ARG A 37 -10.76 23.36 -1.54
C ARG A 37 -11.55 22.33 -2.34
N SER A 38 -12.75 21.95 -1.90
CA SER A 38 -13.65 21.09 -2.70
C SER A 38 -14.31 21.85 -3.85
N LEU A 39 -14.24 23.18 -3.84
CA LEU A 39 -14.79 24.07 -4.86
C LEU A 39 -13.70 24.69 -5.75
N THR A 40 -12.49 24.90 -5.24
CA THR A 40 -11.37 25.50 -6.00
C THR A 40 -11.15 24.87 -7.40
N PRO A 41 -11.33 23.56 -7.62
CA PRO A 41 -11.22 23.01 -8.97
C PRO A 41 -12.23 23.62 -9.96
N ILE A 42 -13.43 23.99 -9.52
CA ILE A 42 -14.45 24.65 -10.35
C ILE A 42 -13.95 26.04 -10.78
N SER A 43 -13.37 26.83 -9.87
CA SER A 43 -12.79 28.13 -10.23
C SER A 43 -11.53 27.99 -11.08
N GLU A 44 -10.71 26.96 -10.84
CA GLU A 44 -9.55 26.66 -11.69
C GLU A 44 -9.99 26.32 -13.12
N VAL A 45 -11.13 25.66 -13.32
CA VAL A 45 -11.64 25.25 -14.64
C VAL A 45 -12.44 26.36 -15.33
N HIS A 46 -13.36 27.02 -14.61
CA HIS A 46 -14.30 27.99 -15.19
C HIS A 46 -13.92 29.46 -14.95
N GLY A 47 -12.80 29.71 -14.26
CA GLY A 47 -12.29 31.05 -13.93
C GLY A 47 -12.65 31.50 -12.51
N ASP A 48 -11.91 32.50 -12.01
CA ASP A 48 -12.02 32.96 -10.61
C ASP A 48 -13.41 33.53 -10.27
N THR A 49 -14.15 34.02 -11.26
CA THR A 49 -15.52 34.54 -11.10
C THR A 49 -16.59 33.44 -11.01
N ALA A 50 -16.23 32.17 -11.21
CA ALA A 50 -17.17 31.05 -11.15
C ALA A 50 -17.65 30.77 -9.71
N ILE A 51 -16.90 31.21 -8.70
CA ILE A 51 -17.23 31.01 -7.30
C ILE A 51 -17.19 32.35 -6.57
N GLU A 52 -18.28 32.68 -5.90
CA GLU A 52 -18.38 33.78 -4.96
C GLU A 52 -18.53 33.19 -3.56
N TRP A 53 -17.64 33.57 -2.64
CA TRP A 53 -17.50 32.96 -1.31
C TRP A 53 -17.72 34.02 -0.23
N ASP A 54 -18.88 33.95 0.42
CA ASP A 54 -19.27 34.88 1.49
C ASP A 54 -19.15 34.18 2.85
N GLU A 55 -18.00 34.32 3.50
CA GLU A 55 -17.69 33.68 4.79
C GLU A 55 -18.13 34.53 5.98
N VAL A 56 -18.77 33.88 6.95
CA VAL A 56 -19.11 34.42 8.26
C VAL A 56 -18.32 33.62 9.30
N PRO A 57 -17.51 34.28 10.15
CA PRO A 57 -16.72 33.60 11.17
C PRO A 57 -17.61 32.97 12.27
N GLU A 58 -17.05 32.06 13.06
CA GLU A 58 -17.76 31.44 14.19
C GLU A 58 -18.14 32.52 15.21
N ASP A 59 -19.42 32.56 15.59
CA ASP A 59 -19.88 33.34 16.73
C ASP A 59 -20.12 32.42 17.92
N ARG A 60 -19.45 32.72 19.03
CA ARG A 60 -19.46 31.88 20.24
C ARG A 60 -20.49 32.35 21.27
N THR A 61 -21.28 33.37 20.98
CA THR A 61 -22.36 33.80 21.86
C THR A 61 -23.37 32.66 22.02
N VAL A 62 -23.52 32.19 23.26
CA VAL A 62 -24.48 31.13 23.60
C VAL A 62 -25.84 31.77 23.83
N THR A 63 -26.86 31.22 23.17
CA THR A 63 -28.27 31.53 23.42
C THR A 63 -29.03 30.25 23.72
N ASP A 64 -30.25 30.34 24.26
CA ASP A 64 -31.08 29.18 24.57
C ASP A 64 -31.33 28.30 23.32
N ASP A 65 -31.46 28.92 22.15
CA ASP A 65 -31.64 28.22 20.86
C ASP A 65 -30.33 27.73 20.23
N LEU A 66 -29.17 28.28 20.64
CA LEU A 66 -27.84 27.99 20.11
C LEU A 66 -26.85 27.73 21.25
N PRO A 67 -26.91 26.55 21.90
CA PRO A 67 -26.07 26.23 23.06
C PRO A 67 -24.56 26.22 22.76
N PHE A 68 -24.19 26.18 21.48
CA PHE A 68 -22.79 26.20 21.00
C PHE A 68 -22.47 27.42 20.11
N GLY A 69 -23.34 28.43 20.11
CA GLY A 69 -23.26 29.60 19.22
C GLY A 69 -23.48 29.27 17.74
N THR A 70 -23.17 30.21 16.86
CA THR A 70 -23.31 30.07 15.40
C THR A 70 -22.01 29.51 14.80
N PRO A 71 -22.04 28.41 14.02
CA PRO A 71 -20.84 27.89 13.38
C PRO A 71 -20.30 28.89 12.35
N ALA A 72 -19.00 28.84 12.09
CA ALA A 72 -18.49 29.50 10.89
C ALA A 72 -19.15 28.85 9.67
N HIS A 73 -19.57 29.67 8.73
CA HIS A 73 -20.29 29.21 7.56
C HIS A 73 -20.01 30.13 6.38
N ALA A 74 -20.18 29.60 5.18
CA ALA A 74 -20.06 30.35 3.95
C ALA A 74 -21.28 30.13 3.08
N TRP A 75 -21.82 31.22 2.56
CA TRP A 75 -22.71 31.14 1.42
C TRP A 75 -21.87 31.13 0.16
N VAL A 76 -22.02 30.09 -0.64
CA VAL A 76 -21.26 29.94 -1.87
C VAL A 76 -22.21 30.02 -3.03
N THR A 77 -21.94 30.96 -3.94
CA THR A 77 -22.63 31.05 -5.22
C THR A 77 -21.73 30.47 -6.30
N VAL A 78 -22.22 29.45 -6.99
CA VAL A 78 -21.55 28.84 -8.14
C VAL A 78 -22.19 29.35 -9.42
N ARG A 79 -21.36 29.91 -10.31
CA ARG A 79 -21.75 30.43 -11.62
C ARG A 79 -21.08 29.58 -12.70
N HIS A 80 -21.88 28.97 -13.55
CA HIS A 80 -21.38 28.20 -14.69
C HIS A 80 -21.31 29.10 -15.94
N PRO A 81 -20.39 28.85 -16.89
CA PRO A 81 -20.23 29.69 -18.09
C PRO A 81 -21.48 29.81 -18.97
N ASN A 82 -22.42 28.85 -18.89
CA ASN A 82 -23.71 28.92 -19.60
C ASN A 82 -24.73 29.87 -18.94
N GLY A 83 -24.36 30.56 -17.86
CA GLY A 83 -25.24 31.48 -17.13
C GLY A 83 -26.00 30.84 -15.95
N SER A 84 -25.92 29.51 -15.77
CA SER A 84 -26.53 28.84 -14.62
C SER A 84 -25.94 29.34 -13.31
N LYS A 85 -26.80 29.61 -12.32
CA LYS A 85 -26.42 30.09 -10.99
C LYS A 85 -27.07 29.23 -9.92
N GLY A 86 -26.26 28.74 -8.99
CA GLY A 86 -26.69 27.94 -7.85
C GLY A 86 -26.09 28.48 -6.55
N ARG A 87 -26.79 28.29 -5.43
CA ARG A 87 -26.30 28.71 -4.11
C ARG A 87 -26.35 27.56 -3.13
N ILE A 88 -25.28 27.39 -2.37
CA ILE A 88 -25.15 26.36 -1.32
C ILE A 88 -24.69 27.01 -0.01
N LEU A 89 -25.08 26.40 1.10
CA LEU A 89 -24.60 26.78 2.43
C LEU A 89 -23.55 25.76 2.89
N MET A 90 -22.34 26.21 3.20
CA MET A 90 -21.31 25.39 3.81
C MET A 90 -21.14 25.80 5.28
N ALA A 91 -21.10 24.85 6.21
CA ALA A 91 -20.88 25.13 7.62
C ALA A 91 -19.79 24.21 8.19
N GLU A 92 -19.04 24.69 9.17
CA GLU A 92 -18.02 23.90 9.86
C GLU A 92 -18.49 23.35 11.21
N ALA A 93 -17.96 22.18 11.57
CA ALA A 93 -18.10 21.58 12.89
C ALA A 93 -16.75 21.03 13.37
N VAL A 94 -16.10 21.76 14.27
CA VAL A 94 -14.81 21.39 14.87
C VAL A 94 -15.03 21.01 16.33
N TRP A 95 -15.21 19.71 16.58
CA TRP A 95 -15.58 19.20 17.91
C TRP A 95 -14.40 19.16 18.90
N SER A 96 -13.16 19.04 18.40
CA SER A 96 -11.97 18.84 19.23
C SER A 96 -11.69 19.98 20.19
N ASP A 97 -12.03 21.21 19.80
CA ASP A 97 -11.75 22.43 20.58
C ASP A 97 -12.65 22.58 21.81
N ARG A 98 -13.82 21.91 21.78
CA ARG A 98 -14.84 22.00 22.82
C ARG A 98 -14.76 20.87 23.85
N VAL A 99 -14.26 19.70 23.44
CA VAL A 99 -14.32 18.48 24.24
C VAL A 99 -13.00 18.17 24.95
N LEU A 100 -11.85 18.55 24.37
CA LEU A 100 -10.53 18.17 24.87
C LEU A 100 -9.85 19.30 25.67
N GLN A 101 -10.33 19.57 26.89
CA GLN A 101 -9.72 20.60 27.75
C GLN A 101 -9.13 20.07 29.08
N THR A 102 -9.25 18.78 29.38
CA THR A 102 -8.75 18.24 30.64
C THR A 102 -7.24 17.91 30.55
N LYS A 103 -6.43 18.61 31.36
CA LYS A 103 -4.96 18.46 31.49
C LYS A 103 -4.60 17.73 32.79
N ARG A 104 -5.08 16.52 33.05
CA ARG A 104 -4.72 15.80 34.29
C ARG A 104 -3.55 14.84 34.07
N TRP A 105 -2.59 14.83 34.98
CA TRP A 105 -1.44 13.90 34.99
C TRP A 105 -1.87 12.42 34.94
N SER A 106 -3.04 12.09 35.47
CA SER A 106 -3.63 10.75 35.39
C SER A 106 -3.95 10.30 33.96
N GLN A 107 -4.33 11.22 33.05
CA GLN A 107 -4.54 10.90 31.64
C GLN A 107 -3.22 10.52 30.94
N ARG A 108 -2.08 11.07 31.36
CA ARG A 108 -0.76 10.73 30.78
C ARG A 108 -0.33 9.30 31.10
N PHE A 109 -0.58 8.80 32.31
CA PHE A 109 -0.37 7.39 32.65
C PHE A 109 -1.34 6.46 31.92
N PHE A 110 -2.59 6.89 31.74
CA PHE A 110 -3.58 6.14 30.97
C PHE A 110 -3.16 5.97 29.50
N ASN A 111 -2.49 6.96 28.93
CA ASN A 111 -1.94 6.89 27.56
C ASN A 111 -0.86 5.82 27.40
N LEU A 112 0.01 5.59 28.38
CA LEU A 112 1.04 4.53 28.30
C LEU A 112 0.41 3.13 28.29
N ARG A 113 -0.58 2.91 29.16
CA ARG A 113 -1.38 1.67 29.18
C ARG A 113 -2.09 1.47 27.84
N TYR A 114 -2.64 2.53 27.25
CA TYR A 114 -3.27 2.47 25.93
C TYR A 114 -2.28 2.20 24.80
N VAL A 115 -1.09 2.81 24.82
CA VAL A 115 -0.02 2.50 23.86
C VAL A 115 0.32 1.01 23.90
N ALA A 116 0.44 0.41 25.10
CA ALA A 116 0.64 -1.03 25.23
C ALA A 116 -0.53 -1.85 24.66
N TYR A 117 -1.78 -1.37 24.77
CA TYR A 117 -2.93 -2.01 24.14
C TYR A 117 -2.94 -1.89 22.61
N VAL A 118 -2.40 -0.82 22.06
CA VAL A 118 -2.39 -0.54 20.62
C VAL A 118 -1.24 -1.25 19.89
N ILE A 119 -0.17 -1.65 20.56
CA ILE A 119 0.99 -2.31 19.91
C ILE A 119 0.58 -3.53 19.07
N PRO A 120 -0.18 -4.51 19.59
CA PRO A 120 -0.63 -5.64 18.77
C PRO A 120 -1.55 -5.22 17.60
N ALA A 121 -2.34 -4.16 17.79
CA ALA A 121 -3.18 -3.58 16.75
C ALA A 121 -2.35 -2.92 15.63
N ILE A 122 -1.21 -2.33 15.97
CA ILE A 122 -0.23 -1.81 14.99
C ILE A 122 0.41 -2.95 14.21
N LEU A 123 0.66 -4.12 14.82
CA LEU A 123 1.13 -5.28 14.08
C LEU A 123 0.07 -5.77 13.08
N LEU A 124 -1.21 -5.67 13.41
CA LEU A 124 -2.31 -5.94 12.47
C LEU A 124 -2.41 -4.90 11.34
N LEU A 125 -2.00 -3.64 11.55
CA LEU A 125 -1.88 -2.63 10.46
C LEU A 125 -0.87 -3.03 9.38
N LEU A 126 0.12 -3.84 9.74
CA LEU A 126 1.09 -4.39 8.79
C LEU A 126 0.50 -5.58 8.01
N GLY A 127 -0.58 -6.17 8.51
CA GLY A 127 -1.30 -7.30 7.92
C GLY A 127 -2.09 -6.96 6.65
N PRO A 128 -2.67 -7.98 5.99
CA PRO A 128 -3.43 -7.81 4.74
C PRO A 128 -4.55 -6.77 4.85
N ASP A 129 -4.87 -6.09 3.75
CA ASP A 129 -5.87 -5.02 3.66
C ASP A 129 -7.23 -5.56 3.15
N HIS A 130 -8.33 -4.81 3.28
CA HIS A 130 -9.68 -5.15 2.77
C HIS A 130 -9.72 -5.57 1.30
N ARG A 131 -8.72 -5.19 0.51
CA ARG A 131 -8.57 -5.57 -0.90
C ARG A 131 -7.91 -6.93 -1.08
N ASP A 132 -7.13 -7.36 -0.10
CA ASP A 132 -6.58 -8.71 0.01
C ASP A 132 -7.68 -9.71 0.47
N ARG A 133 -8.79 -9.19 1.01
CA ARG A 133 -9.92 -9.96 1.57
C ARG A 133 -10.68 -10.80 0.55
N LYS A 134 -10.96 -10.29 -0.66
CA LYS A 134 -11.69 -11.05 -1.69
C LYS A 134 -10.99 -12.38 -1.95
N VAL A 135 -9.68 -12.33 -2.01
CA VAL A 135 -8.89 -13.52 -2.27
C VAL A 135 -8.69 -14.34 -0.99
N LEU A 136 -8.29 -13.73 0.13
CA LEU A 136 -8.06 -14.44 1.40
C LEU A 136 -9.31 -15.09 2.00
N PHE A 137 -10.50 -14.52 1.82
CA PHE A 137 -11.72 -14.97 2.52
C PHE A 137 -12.89 -15.33 1.60
N GLU A 138 -12.99 -14.79 0.37
CA GLU A 138 -14.06 -15.18 -0.57
C GLU A 138 -13.65 -16.37 -1.44
N GLY A 139 -12.36 -16.50 -1.78
CA GLY A 139 -11.82 -17.75 -2.35
C GLY A 139 -12.11 -18.96 -1.46
N LEU A 140 -11.89 -18.83 -0.16
CA LEU A 140 -12.18 -19.88 0.83
C LEU A 140 -13.67 -20.21 0.99
N LYS A 141 -14.58 -19.27 0.67
CA LYS A 141 -16.02 -19.48 0.78
C LYS A 141 -16.61 -20.25 -0.41
N GLY A 142 -15.97 -20.19 -1.58
CA GLY A 142 -16.32 -21.03 -2.74
C GLY A 142 -15.61 -22.39 -2.75
N GLU A 143 -14.51 -22.54 -2.02
CA GLU A 143 -13.59 -23.69 -2.12
C GLU A 143 -13.64 -24.68 -0.94
N HIS A 144 -14.70 -24.70 -0.14
CA HIS A 144 -14.86 -25.66 0.96
C HIS A 144 -14.96 -27.15 0.55
N ARG A 145 -14.67 -27.48 -0.72
CA ARG A 145 -14.63 -28.86 -1.25
C ARG A 145 -13.35 -29.23 -2.00
N ARG A 146 -12.37 -28.34 -2.14
CA ARG A 146 -11.12 -28.68 -2.85
C ARG A 146 -10.16 -29.36 -1.90
N SER A 147 -9.68 -30.55 -2.27
CA SER A 147 -8.68 -31.24 -1.45
C SER A 147 -7.35 -30.47 -1.48
N PHE A 148 -6.57 -30.53 -0.40
CA PHE A 148 -5.21 -29.95 -0.36
C PHE A 148 -4.33 -30.39 -1.55
N ARG A 149 -4.56 -31.60 -2.06
CA ARG A 149 -3.89 -32.15 -3.24
C ARG A 149 -4.31 -31.45 -4.54
N GLU A 150 -5.57 -31.05 -4.67
CA GLU A 150 -6.05 -30.27 -5.82
C GLU A 150 -5.52 -28.84 -5.75
N VAL A 151 -5.47 -28.23 -4.56
CA VAL A 151 -4.84 -26.92 -4.36
C VAL A 151 -3.36 -26.98 -4.72
N LEU A 152 -2.62 -28.02 -4.32
CA LEU A 152 -1.21 -28.19 -4.68
C LEU A 152 -1.02 -28.50 -6.16
N ARG A 153 -1.84 -29.36 -6.76
CA ARG A 153 -1.77 -29.68 -8.20
C ARG A 153 -2.05 -28.45 -9.05
N ASP A 154 -3.12 -27.72 -8.72
CA ASP A 154 -3.47 -26.48 -9.40
C ASP A 154 -2.43 -25.39 -9.09
N SER A 155 -1.84 -25.33 -7.90
CA SER A 155 -0.73 -24.41 -7.61
C SER A 155 0.55 -24.76 -8.36
N TRP A 156 0.80 -26.03 -8.67
CA TRP A 156 1.98 -26.48 -9.42
C TRP A 156 1.80 -26.28 -10.93
N VAL A 157 0.64 -26.64 -11.48
CA VAL A 157 0.26 -26.39 -12.87
C VAL A 157 0.08 -24.89 -13.13
N ASN A 158 -0.45 -24.14 -12.16
CA ASN A 158 -0.57 -22.68 -12.22
C ASN A 158 0.63 -21.94 -11.61
N MET A 159 1.71 -22.62 -11.19
CA MET A 159 2.91 -21.95 -10.66
C MET A 159 3.50 -20.96 -11.66
N PHE A 160 3.25 -21.22 -12.95
CA PHE A 160 3.63 -20.36 -14.07
C PHE A 160 2.47 -19.48 -14.58
N HIS A 161 1.22 -19.75 -14.18
CA HIS A 161 0.07 -18.88 -14.44
C HIS A 161 -0.09 -17.89 -13.28
N TRP A 162 0.71 -16.83 -13.33
CA TRP A 162 0.63 -15.72 -12.37
C TRP A 162 -0.80 -15.16 -12.32
N ASN A 163 -1.56 -15.57 -11.31
CA ASN A 163 -2.95 -15.22 -11.06
C ASN A 163 -3.03 -14.13 -9.97
N GLN A 164 -4.25 -13.70 -9.64
CA GLN A 164 -4.48 -12.71 -8.56
C GLN A 164 -3.91 -13.15 -7.20
N TRP A 165 -3.79 -14.46 -6.97
CA TRP A 165 -3.15 -15.06 -5.80
C TRP A 165 -1.66 -14.74 -5.68
N ASP A 166 -0.92 -14.74 -6.79
CA ASP A 166 0.52 -14.48 -6.76
C ASP A 166 0.82 -13.03 -6.40
N THR A 167 -0.05 -12.09 -6.82
CA THR A 167 0.07 -10.69 -6.41
C THR A 167 -0.08 -10.53 -4.89
N LEU A 168 -0.85 -11.39 -4.23
CA LEU A 168 -1.08 -11.34 -2.80
C LEU A 168 0.02 -12.03 -2.02
N ILE A 169 0.43 -13.21 -2.45
CA ILE A 169 1.60 -13.90 -1.90
C ILE A 169 2.81 -12.97 -2.01
N PHE A 170 2.98 -12.31 -3.15
CA PHE A 170 4.06 -11.36 -3.36
C PHE A 170 3.95 -10.10 -2.47
N ARG A 171 2.76 -9.51 -2.34
CA ARG A 171 2.53 -8.38 -1.41
C ARG A 171 2.77 -8.79 0.04
N PHE A 172 2.37 -9.98 0.43
CA PHE A 172 2.55 -10.51 1.78
C PHE A 172 4.01 -10.84 2.06
N ALA A 173 4.67 -11.57 1.16
CA ALA A 173 6.10 -11.87 1.20
C ALA A 173 6.93 -10.57 1.26
N GLN A 174 6.60 -9.57 0.45
CA GLN A 174 7.26 -8.26 0.52
C GLN A 174 7.11 -7.62 1.90
N ARG A 175 5.90 -7.60 2.48
CA ARG A 175 5.68 -6.99 3.80
C ARG A 175 6.45 -7.74 4.88
N ILE A 176 6.44 -9.07 4.84
CA ILE A 176 7.25 -9.91 5.72
C ILE A 176 8.72 -9.58 5.54
N MET A 177 9.21 -9.48 4.31
CA MET A 177 10.61 -9.15 4.02
C MET A 177 10.98 -7.78 4.57
N ILE A 178 10.18 -6.74 4.32
CA ILE A 178 10.43 -5.40 4.88
C ILE A 178 10.43 -5.44 6.40
N LEU A 179 9.45 -6.13 7.01
CA LEU A 179 9.37 -6.25 8.46
C LEU A 179 10.56 -7.03 9.04
N ALA A 180 10.98 -8.10 8.38
CA ALA A 180 12.14 -8.91 8.75
C ALA A 180 13.43 -8.09 8.62
N THR A 181 13.60 -7.34 7.53
CA THR A 181 14.73 -6.41 7.37
C THR A 181 14.74 -5.34 8.46
N LEU A 182 13.61 -4.69 8.72
CA LEU A 182 13.49 -3.69 9.79
C LEU A 182 13.76 -4.31 11.16
N PHE A 183 13.26 -5.52 11.41
CA PHE A 183 13.51 -6.25 12.64
C PHE A 183 14.98 -6.59 12.81
N VAL A 184 15.65 -7.12 11.77
CA VAL A 184 17.09 -7.44 11.81
C VAL A 184 17.91 -6.18 12.03
N VAL A 185 17.61 -5.09 11.33
CA VAL A 185 18.29 -3.79 11.51
C VAL A 185 18.07 -3.25 12.92
N ALA A 186 16.83 -3.30 13.44
CA ALA A 186 16.52 -2.84 14.79
C ALA A 186 17.18 -3.70 15.87
N PHE A 187 17.15 -5.03 15.71
CA PHE A 187 17.76 -6.00 16.62
C PHE A 187 19.28 -5.85 16.64
N PHE A 188 19.91 -5.72 15.48
CA PHE A 188 21.35 -5.48 15.39
C PHE A 188 21.74 -4.10 15.91
N GLY A 189 20.94 -3.07 15.59
CA GLY A 189 21.08 -1.74 16.18
C GLY A 189 20.98 -1.78 17.70
N PHE A 190 20.10 -2.61 18.25
CA PHE A 190 19.98 -2.81 19.69
C PHE A 190 21.16 -3.56 20.30
N ILE A 191 21.70 -4.59 19.64
CA ILE A 191 22.89 -5.30 20.16
C ILE A 191 24.13 -4.40 20.16
N ASN A 192 24.38 -3.70 19.05
CA ASN A 192 25.61 -2.93 18.86
C ASN A 192 25.53 -1.51 19.43
N PHE A 193 24.32 -0.95 19.53
CA PHE A 193 24.06 0.41 20.00
C PHE A 193 22.96 0.45 21.06
N PHE A 194 22.98 -0.54 21.97
CA PHE A 194 21.96 -0.72 23.03
C PHE A 194 21.58 0.58 23.71
N TRP A 195 22.57 1.35 24.19
CA TRP A 195 22.34 2.59 24.92
C TRP A 195 21.70 3.68 24.08
N ILE A 196 22.07 3.80 22.80
CA ILE A 196 21.47 4.77 21.88
C ILE A 196 20.02 4.38 21.58
N MET A 197 19.76 3.10 21.32
CA MET A 197 18.41 2.60 21.07
C MET A 197 17.52 2.74 22.30
N LEU A 198 18.03 2.43 23.49
CA LEU A 198 17.33 2.63 24.76
C LEU A 198 17.02 4.12 24.99
N ALA A 199 17.97 5.01 24.76
CA ALA A 199 17.76 6.45 24.84
C ALA A 199 16.69 6.92 23.85
N LEU A 200 16.70 6.45 22.60
CA LEU A 200 15.68 6.77 21.59
C LEU A 200 14.29 6.25 21.99
N VAL A 201 14.21 5.04 22.56
CA VAL A 201 12.94 4.49 23.07
C VAL A 201 12.42 5.33 24.24
N ILE A 202 13.28 5.69 25.20
CA ILE A 202 12.92 6.55 26.34
C ILE A 202 12.46 7.92 25.83
N VAL A 203 13.20 8.56 24.94
CA VAL A 203 12.81 9.83 24.30
C VAL A 203 11.47 9.69 23.58
N GLY A 204 11.24 8.60 22.85
CA GLY A 204 9.98 8.32 22.18
C GLY A 204 8.81 8.17 23.16
N VAL A 205 9.00 7.43 24.25
CA VAL A 205 7.99 7.25 25.32
C VAL A 205 7.71 8.58 26.04
N VAL A 206 8.75 9.34 26.36
CA VAL A 206 8.64 10.67 26.98
C VAL A 206 7.94 11.65 26.04
N ALA A 207 8.27 11.66 24.75
CA ALA A 207 7.59 12.46 23.75
C ALA A 207 6.11 12.07 23.61
N LEU A 208 5.79 10.78 23.65
CA LEU A 208 4.41 10.29 23.65
C LEU A 208 3.62 10.73 24.89
N ALA A 209 4.28 10.81 26.04
CA ALA A 209 3.68 11.22 27.32
C ALA A 209 3.53 12.74 27.47
N ILE A 210 4.45 13.54 26.90
CA ILE A 210 4.50 15.00 27.08
C ILE A 210 3.71 15.74 25.99
N PHE A 211 3.85 15.37 24.73
CA PHE A 211 3.24 16.12 23.63
C PHE A 211 1.75 15.73 23.45
N PRO A 212 0.84 16.72 23.25
CA PRO A 212 -0.53 16.44 22.89
C PRO A 212 -0.55 15.78 21.51
N ASN A 213 -0.72 14.46 21.50
CA ASN A 213 -0.62 13.65 20.31
C ASN A 213 -2.02 13.29 19.76
N PRO A 214 -2.17 13.07 18.45
CA PRO A 214 -3.39 12.52 17.85
C PRO A 214 -3.87 11.24 18.56
N VAL A 215 -2.93 10.47 19.12
CA VAL A 215 -3.19 9.30 19.97
C VAL A 215 -4.06 9.65 21.18
N GLN A 216 -3.84 10.78 21.86
CA GLN A 216 -4.64 11.20 23.02
C GLN A 216 -6.09 11.49 22.63
N GLN A 217 -6.31 12.04 21.43
CA GLN A 217 -7.64 12.34 20.90
C GLN A 217 -8.35 11.07 20.41
N VAL A 218 -7.59 10.10 19.89
CA VAL A 218 -8.11 8.76 19.63
C VAL A 218 -8.54 8.10 20.94
N VAL A 219 -7.74 8.22 22.01
CA VAL A 219 -8.06 7.67 23.35
C VAL A 219 -9.31 8.31 23.93
N SER A 220 -9.47 9.64 23.89
CA SER A 220 -10.67 10.30 24.43
C SER A 220 -11.96 9.80 23.76
N ILE A 221 -12.00 9.79 22.42
CA ILE A 221 -13.20 9.40 21.67
C ILE A 221 -13.50 7.91 21.78
N THR A 222 -12.46 7.05 21.86
CA THR A 222 -12.64 5.60 21.91
C THR A 222 -12.84 5.05 23.31
N VAL A 223 -12.29 5.70 24.34
CA VAL A 223 -12.25 5.17 25.71
C VAL A 223 -13.12 5.95 26.69
N GLN A 224 -13.24 7.27 26.54
CA GLN A 224 -13.99 8.10 27.49
C GLN A 224 -15.40 8.37 26.96
N ASP A 225 -16.36 7.56 27.40
CA ASP A 225 -17.75 7.64 26.95
C ASP A 225 -18.33 9.05 27.13
N GLY A 226 -18.06 9.74 28.25
CA GLY A 226 -18.54 11.11 28.49
C GLY A 226 -18.00 12.17 27.54
N GLU A 227 -16.70 12.12 27.19
CA GLU A 227 -16.10 13.05 26.22
C GLU A 227 -16.65 12.78 24.81
N ARG A 228 -16.87 11.50 24.46
CA ARG A 228 -17.50 11.13 23.20
C ARG A 228 -18.94 11.65 23.10
N GLU A 229 -19.77 11.43 24.12
CA GLU A 229 -21.17 11.88 24.08
C GLU A 229 -21.24 13.42 23.97
N ALA A 230 -20.40 14.17 24.69
CA ALA A 230 -20.30 15.62 24.54
C ALA A 230 -19.91 16.05 23.11
N ALA A 231 -19.03 15.30 22.44
CA ALA A 231 -18.67 15.55 21.05
C ALA A 231 -19.86 15.29 20.11
N ILE A 232 -20.62 14.22 20.34
CA ILE A 232 -21.81 13.89 19.55
C ILE A 232 -22.90 14.95 19.74
N ASP A 233 -23.14 15.41 20.97
CA ASP A 233 -24.13 16.45 21.28
C ASP A 233 -23.77 17.79 20.62
N TYR A 234 -22.47 18.13 20.59
CA TYR A 234 -21.97 19.27 19.81
C TYR A 234 -22.28 19.13 18.32
N LEU A 235 -21.99 17.97 17.71
CA LEU A 235 -22.27 17.72 16.30
C LEU A 235 -23.78 17.72 16.00
N GLU A 236 -24.60 17.22 16.92
CA GLU A 236 -26.06 17.28 16.83
C GLU A 236 -26.55 18.73 16.78
N GLY A 237 -26.00 19.61 17.64
CA GLY A 237 -26.30 21.04 17.63
C GLY A 237 -25.94 21.69 16.29
N ARG A 238 -24.77 21.36 15.73
CA ARG A 238 -24.34 21.86 14.40
C ARG A 238 -25.24 21.34 13.27
N LEU A 239 -25.65 20.07 13.33
CA LEU A 239 -26.60 19.50 12.37
C LEU A 239 -27.97 20.18 12.46
N LYS A 240 -28.50 20.42 13.66
CA LYS A 240 -29.77 21.15 13.84
C LYS A 240 -29.71 22.55 13.23
N TRP A 241 -28.59 23.26 13.42
CA TRP A 241 -28.40 24.61 12.87
C TRP A 241 -28.49 24.65 11.34
N ILE A 242 -27.82 23.73 10.64
CA ILE A 242 -27.83 23.67 9.17
C ILE A 242 -29.14 23.10 8.61
N SER A 243 -29.69 22.07 9.27
CA SER A 243 -31.00 21.48 8.92
C SER A 243 -32.15 22.48 9.11
N GLY A 244 -31.99 23.50 9.96
CA GLY A 244 -32.95 24.60 10.09
C GLY A 244 -32.95 25.58 8.90
N ARG A 245 -31.91 25.56 8.06
CA ARG A 245 -31.68 26.53 6.96
C ARG A 245 -31.69 25.91 5.57
N CYS A 246 -31.56 24.59 5.49
CA CYS A 246 -31.52 23.84 4.24
C CYS A 246 -32.62 22.78 4.21
N ASP A 247 -33.03 22.38 3.01
CA ASP A 247 -33.98 21.28 2.79
C ASP A 247 -33.27 19.93 2.85
N GLU A 248 -32.03 19.91 2.39
CA GLU A 248 -31.18 18.73 2.30
C GLU A 248 -29.78 19.03 2.81
N VAL A 249 -29.15 18.05 3.46
CA VAL A 249 -27.84 18.19 4.08
C VAL A 249 -26.91 17.06 3.64
N VAL A 250 -25.72 17.43 3.21
CA VAL A 250 -24.59 16.54 2.96
C VAL A 250 -23.59 16.70 4.08
N ILE A 251 -23.23 15.62 4.76
CA ILE A 251 -22.21 15.66 5.82
C ILE A 251 -20.90 15.14 5.24
N VAL A 252 -19.85 15.96 5.26
CA VAL A 252 -18.50 15.59 4.83
C VAL A 252 -17.62 15.54 6.06
N ALA A 253 -17.23 14.34 6.47
CA ALA A 253 -16.51 14.12 7.72
C ALA A 253 -15.15 13.46 7.48
N HIS A 254 -14.12 13.97 8.15
CA HIS A 254 -12.76 13.48 8.01
C HIS A 254 -12.24 12.81 9.29
N SER A 255 -11.53 11.69 9.14
CA SER A 255 -10.90 10.94 10.23
C SER A 255 -11.89 10.69 11.38
N GLN A 256 -11.51 10.93 12.64
CA GLN A 256 -12.35 10.74 13.82
C GLN A 256 -13.72 11.45 13.74
N GLY A 257 -13.81 12.56 13.00
CA GLY A 257 -15.08 13.25 12.77
C GLY A 257 -16.11 12.34 12.09
N ALA A 258 -15.67 11.49 11.16
CA ALA A 258 -16.55 10.53 10.49
C ALA A 258 -17.04 9.43 11.44
N TYR A 259 -16.20 8.97 12.37
CA TYR A 259 -16.63 8.05 13.43
C TYR A 259 -17.71 8.67 14.33
N LEU A 260 -17.53 9.92 14.74
CA LEU A 260 -18.53 10.61 15.57
C LEU A 260 -19.83 10.87 14.82
N VAL A 261 -19.77 11.28 13.55
CA VAL A 261 -20.96 11.43 12.70
C VAL A 261 -21.68 10.10 12.53
N HIS A 262 -20.97 9.00 12.32
CA HIS A 262 -21.61 7.68 12.26
C HIS A 262 -22.34 7.34 13.56
N GLN A 263 -21.75 7.64 14.74
CA GLN A 263 -22.44 7.44 16.02
C GLN A 263 -23.63 8.40 16.19
N LEU A 264 -23.53 9.63 15.68
CA LEU A 264 -24.64 10.59 15.65
C LEU A 264 -25.80 10.03 14.81
N LEU A 265 -25.53 9.57 13.59
CA LEU A 265 -26.51 9.04 12.64
C LEU A 265 -27.16 7.73 13.12
N LEU A 266 -26.58 7.05 14.11
CA LEU A 266 -27.18 5.91 14.79
C LEU A 266 -28.25 6.30 15.82
N ARG A 267 -28.27 7.55 16.28
CA ARG A 267 -29.31 8.07 17.20
C ARG A 267 -30.56 8.41 16.38
N ASP A 268 -31.76 8.05 16.83
CA ASP A 268 -33.00 8.49 16.16
C ASP A 268 -33.27 9.97 16.47
N ASN A 269 -33.16 10.85 15.47
CA ASN A 269 -33.38 12.28 15.62
C ASN A 269 -33.95 12.94 14.36
N ARG A 270 -34.94 13.82 14.53
CA ARG A 270 -35.61 14.55 13.44
C ARG A 270 -34.67 15.41 12.59
N SER A 271 -33.55 15.89 13.15
CA SER A 271 -32.58 16.70 12.39
C SER A 271 -31.86 15.89 11.30
N GLN A 272 -31.85 14.55 11.42
CA GLN A 272 -31.21 13.63 10.48
C GLN A 272 -32.11 13.28 9.28
N ASP A 273 -33.42 13.55 9.35
CA ASP A 273 -34.36 13.30 8.26
C ASP A 273 -33.99 14.06 6.97
N LYS A 274 -33.23 15.16 7.10
CA LYS A 274 -32.74 15.97 5.98
C LYS A 274 -31.37 15.54 5.44
N VAL A 275 -30.71 14.57 6.08
CA VAL A 275 -29.38 14.12 5.66
C VAL A 275 -29.54 13.18 4.47
N VAL A 276 -29.12 13.64 3.29
CA VAL A 276 -29.26 12.88 2.03
C VAL A 276 -28.00 12.09 1.70
N ARG A 277 -26.83 12.57 2.14
CA ARG A 277 -25.53 11.93 1.86
C ARG A 277 -24.56 12.10 3.02
N PHE A 278 -23.89 11.00 3.40
CA PHE A 278 -22.76 10.97 4.31
C PHE A 278 -21.48 10.61 3.55
N VAL A 279 -20.55 11.56 3.48
CA VAL A 279 -19.23 11.42 2.85
C VAL A 279 -18.17 11.30 3.93
N ALA A 280 -17.64 10.10 4.11
CA ALA A 280 -16.64 9.78 5.10
C ALA A 280 -15.26 9.68 4.43
N VAL A 281 -14.29 10.48 4.89
CA VAL A 281 -12.95 10.58 4.28
C VAL A 281 -11.89 10.14 5.27
N GLY A 282 -11.14 9.09 4.95
CA GLY A 282 -10.15 8.51 5.85
C GLY A 282 -10.74 8.20 7.23
N SER A 283 -12.00 7.76 7.28
CA SER A 283 -12.92 7.93 8.42
C SER A 283 -12.47 7.39 9.78
N GLY A 284 -11.44 6.55 9.79
CA GLY A 284 -11.03 5.82 10.98
C GLY A 284 -12.13 4.98 11.61
N LEU A 285 -13.28 4.81 10.96
CA LEU A 285 -14.42 4.06 11.48
C LEU A 285 -13.97 2.67 11.90
N LYS A 286 -13.24 2.00 11.01
CA LYS A 286 -12.75 0.65 11.23
C LYS A 286 -11.69 0.56 12.33
N PRO A 287 -10.58 1.32 12.31
CA PRO A 287 -9.62 1.31 13.41
C PRO A 287 -10.23 1.73 14.74
N LEU A 288 -11.04 2.79 14.79
CA LEU A 288 -11.63 3.29 16.04
C LEU A 288 -12.61 2.28 16.63
N TRP A 289 -13.42 1.63 15.78
CA TRP A 289 -14.23 0.49 16.19
C TRP A 289 -13.36 -0.64 16.74
N PHE A 290 -12.29 -1.01 16.04
CA PHE A 290 -11.39 -2.08 16.48
C PHE A 290 -10.70 -1.75 17.81
N LEU A 291 -10.20 -0.52 17.95
CA LEU A 291 -9.60 -0.01 19.19
C LEU A 291 -10.59 -0.06 20.35
N ARG A 292 -11.88 0.18 20.11
CA ARG A 292 -12.93 -0.01 21.12
C ARG A 292 -13.08 -1.48 21.53
N GLN A 293 -12.94 -2.42 20.57
CA GLN A 293 -12.97 -3.86 20.85
C GLN A 293 -11.76 -4.33 21.67
N LEU A 294 -10.63 -3.61 21.67
CA LEU A 294 -9.48 -3.92 22.52
C LEU A 294 -9.78 -3.81 24.03
N ARG A 295 -10.95 -3.28 24.42
CA ARG A 295 -11.43 -3.36 25.80
C ARG A 295 -11.84 -4.79 26.20
N ASP A 296 -12.12 -5.66 25.23
CA ASP A 296 -12.41 -7.07 25.51
C ASP A 296 -11.13 -7.81 25.92
N ARG A 297 -11.15 -8.34 27.16
CA ARG A 297 -10.08 -9.17 27.72
C ARG A 297 -9.71 -10.36 26.83
N TRP A 298 -10.68 -10.98 26.16
CA TRP A 298 -10.43 -12.13 25.29
C TRP A 298 -9.69 -11.73 24.02
N LEU A 299 -10.10 -10.61 23.40
CA LEU A 299 -9.40 -10.10 22.22
C LEU A 299 -7.96 -9.73 22.55
N MET A 300 -7.74 -9.04 23.67
CA MET A 300 -6.41 -8.70 24.14
C MET A 300 -5.54 -9.92 24.42
N LEU A 301 -6.10 -10.94 25.06
CA LEU A 301 -5.40 -12.20 25.31
C LEU A 301 -4.95 -12.82 23.99
N ILE A 302 -5.85 -12.93 23.01
CA ILE A 302 -5.58 -13.49 21.67
C ILE A 302 -4.51 -12.68 20.93
N LEU A 303 -4.62 -11.35 20.95
CA LEU A 303 -3.71 -10.46 20.24
C LEU A 303 -2.28 -10.52 20.75
N TRP A 304 -2.08 -10.84 22.04
CA TRP A 304 -0.75 -11.06 22.59
C TRP A 304 -0.31 -12.52 22.51
N SER A 305 -1.23 -13.47 22.70
CA SER A 305 -0.92 -14.89 22.68
C SER A 305 -0.52 -15.37 21.29
N LEU A 306 -1.09 -14.81 20.21
CA LEU A 306 -0.74 -15.19 18.84
C LEU A 306 0.72 -14.81 18.49
N PRO A 307 1.16 -13.53 18.59
CA PRO A 307 2.56 -13.17 18.41
C PRO A 307 3.50 -13.90 19.38
N ALA A 308 3.12 -14.04 20.65
CA ALA A 308 3.92 -14.78 21.62
C ALA A 308 4.09 -16.25 21.21
N SER A 309 3.00 -16.91 20.78
CA SER A 309 3.05 -18.29 20.27
C SER A 309 3.88 -18.39 19.00
N MET A 310 3.85 -17.40 18.11
CA MET A 310 4.68 -17.37 16.92
C MET A 310 6.17 -17.23 17.27
N LEU A 311 6.52 -16.38 18.23
CA LEU A 311 7.91 -16.23 18.71
C LEU A 311 8.40 -17.50 19.40
N LEU A 312 7.56 -18.13 20.23
CA LEU A 312 7.87 -19.40 20.88
C LEU A 312 8.01 -20.51 19.84
N MET A 313 7.14 -20.57 18.83
CA MET A 313 7.24 -21.50 17.71
C MET A 313 8.54 -21.30 16.95
N LEU A 314 8.89 -20.05 16.60
CA LEU A 314 10.12 -19.73 15.88
C LEU A 314 11.36 -20.12 16.69
N TRP A 315 11.34 -19.88 18.00
CA TRP A 315 12.43 -20.25 18.90
C TRP A 315 12.53 -21.77 19.08
N GLY A 316 11.41 -22.45 19.33
CA GLY A 316 11.36 -23.91 19.45
C GLY A 316 11.77 -24.60 18.16
N ALA A 317 11.36 -24.05 17.01
CA ALA A 317 11.75 -24.52 15.68
C ALA A 317 13.15 -24.05 15.25
N SER A 318 13.86 -23.27 16.07
CA SER A 318 15.11 -22.62 15.68
C SER A 318 16.20 -23.59 15.21
N PRO A 319 16.44 -24.77 15.83
CA PRO A 319 17.48 -25.68 15.36
C PRO A 319 17.23 -26.18 13.92
N VAL A 320 15.96 -26.47 13.60
CA VAL A 320 15.56 -26.95 12.27
C VAL A 320 15.48 -25.79 11.28
N THR A 321 14.88 -24.66 11.65
CA THR A 321 14.72 -23.51 10.74
C THR A 321 16.05 -22.86 10.41
N PHE A 322 16.96 -22.67 11.37
CA PHE A 322 18.28 -22.12 11.09
C PHE A 322 19.12 -23.07 10.24
N ALA A 323 19.12 -24.36 10.55
CA ALA A 323 19.85 -25.31 9.73
C ALA A 323 19.24 -25.47 8.34
N TRP A 324 17.91 -25.45 8.20
CA TRP A 324 17.25 -25.45 6.89
C TRP A 324 17.61 -24.20 6.08
N LEU A 325 17.57 -23.01 6.68
CA LEU A 325 17.99 -21.77 6.00
C LEU A 325 19.47 -21.79 5.63
N ASN A 326 20.34 -22.32 6.49
CA ASN A 326 21.76 -22.45 6.23
C ASN A 326 22.05 -23.45 5.10
N ASN A 327 21.43 -24.64 5.15
CA ASN A 327 21.60 -25.66 4.12
C ASN A 327 20.94 -25.25 2.79
N SER A 328 19.86 -24.46 2.83
CA SER A 328 19.24 -23.87 1.63
C SER A 328 20.17 -22.83 1.01
N ALA A 329 20.83 -22.02 1.84
CA ALA A 329 21.86 -21.08 1.39
C ALA A 329 23.03 -21.81 0.74
N VAL A 330 23.55 -22.88 1.36
CA VAL A 330 24.62 -23.71 0.78
C VAL A 330 24.18 -24.33 -0.55
N LEU A 331 23.00 -24.97 -0.61
CA LEU A 331 22.48 -25.53 -1.86
C LEU A 331 22.32 -24.48 -2.97
N LEU A 332 21.85 -23.27 -2.62
CA LEU A 332 21.74 -22.17 -3.56
C LEU A 332 23.11 -21.72 -4.07
N VAL A 333 24.10 -21.63 -3.19
CA VAL A 333 25.48 -21.29 -3.54
C VAL A 333 26.08 -22.35 -4.44
N ASP A 334 25.94 -23.63 -4.11
CA ASP A 334 26.42 -24.74 -4.93
C ASP A 334 25.77 -24.71 -6.31
N LEU A 335 24.45 -24.46 -6.39
CA LEU A 335 23.76 -24.29 -7.67
C LEU A 335 24.32 -23.11 -8.46
N ILE A 336 24.61 -21.98 -7.82
CA ILE A 336 25.18 -20.79 -8.46
C ILE A 336 26.62 -21.04 -8.89
N VAL A 337 27.42 -21.74 -8.11
CA VAL A 337 28.79 -22.12 -8.44
C VAL A 337 28.78 -23.05 -9.64
N ILE A 338 27.93 -24.08 -9.64
CA ILE A 338 27.75 -25.00 -10.76
C ILE A 338 27.27 -24.26 -12.01
N MET A 339 26.26 -23.41 -11.89
CA MET A 339 25.81 -22.55 -13.00
C MET A 339 26.90 -21.56 -13.43
N GLY A 340 27.70 -21.05 -12.50
CA GLY A 340 28.86 -20.20 -12.77
C GLY A 340 29.97 -20.94 -13.52
N HIS A 341 30.17 -22.23 -13.25
CA HIS A 341 31.04 -23.08 -14.05
C HIS A 341 30.47 -23.34 -15.45
N VAL A 342 29.18 -23.65 -15.57
CA VAL A 342 28.53 -23.86 -16.88
C VAL A 342 28.56 -22.58 -17.72
N PHE A 343 28.28 -21.42 -17.13
CA PHE A 343 28.19 -20.14 -17.82
C PHE A 343 29.52 -19.40 -17.95
N GLY A 344 30.45 -19.61 -17.02
CA GLY A 344 31.79 -19.00 -17.00
C GLY A 344 32.85 -19.85 -17.71
N HIS A 345 32.82 -21.18 -17.55
CA HIS A 345 33.83 -22.12 -18.06
C HIS A 345 33.23 -23.43 -18.59
N PRO A 346 32.59 -23.41 -19.78
CA PRO A 346 31.97 -24.62 -20.34
C PRO A 346 32.98 -25.77 -20.54
N PHE A 347 34.28 -25.49 -20.64
CA PHE A 347 35.31 -26.49 -20.96
C PHE A 347 36.09 -27.08 -19.78
N ALA A 348 36.09 -26.46 -18.59
CA ALA A 348 36.56 -27.14 -17.39
C ALA A 348 35.76 -28.44 -17.17
N GLY A 349 34.52 -28.48 -17.66
CA GLY A 349 33.68 -29.66 -17.57
C GLY A 349 33.80 -30.75 -18.62
N ILE A 350 34.35 -30.43 -19.78
CA ILE A 350 34.53 -31.41 -20.85
C ILE A 350 35.94 -31.99 -20.81
N LEU A 351 36.96 -31.21 -20.43
CA LEU A 351 38.35 -31.66 -20.35
C LEU A 351 38.70 -32.40 -19.03
N LEU A 352 37.94 -32.19 -17.94
CA LEU A 352 38.20 -32.78 -16.61
C LEU A 352 37.09 -33.75 -16.11
N GLY A 353 36.15 -34.16 -16.96
CA GLY A 353 35.07 -35.08 -16.57
C GLY A 353 33.96 -34.44 -15.70
N SER A 354 33.77 -33.13 -15.78
CA SER A 354 32.91 -32.42 -14.83
C SER A 354 31.40 -32.51 -15.07
N SER A 355 30.89 -33.24 -16.06
CA SER A 355 29.45 -33.58 -16.08
C SER A 355 29.12 -34.55 -14.94
N GLU A 356 30.01 -35.51 -14.68
CA GLU A 356 29.94 -36.37 -13.50
C GLU A 356 30.26 -35.59 -12.23
N PHE A 357 31.25 -34.67 -12.25
CA PHE A 357 31.51 -33.78 -11.11
C PHE A 357 30.31 -32.88 -10.80
N ALA A 358 29.71 -32.19 -11.77
CA ALA A 358 28.56 -31.31 -11.55
C ALA A 358 27.32 -32.10 -11.12
N ALA A 359 27.05 -33.27 -11.72
CA ALA A 359 25.96 -34.15 -11.31
C ALA A 359 26.20 -34.74 -9.91
N SER A 360 27.43 -35.14 -9.58
CA SER A 360 27.80 -35.65 -8.25
C SER A 360 27.86 -34.53 -7.21
N SER A 361 28.29 -33.32 -7.54
CA SER A 361 28.23 -32.14 -6.66
C SER A 361 26.79 -31.70 -6.42
N MET A 362 25.92 -31.66 -7.45
CA MET A 362 24.48 -31.42 -7.25
C MET A 362 23.83 -32.51 -6.41
N GLY A 363 24.14 -33.77 -6.70
CA GLY A 363 23.65 -34.93 -5.97
C GLY A 363 24.11 -34.90 -4.51
N GLN A 364 25.39 -34.63 -4.26
CA GLN A 364 25.95 -34.50 -2.92
C GLN A 364 25.41 -33.28 -2.19
N ALA A 365 25.32 -32.10 -2.82
CA ALA A 365 24.74 -30.90 -2.20
C ALA A 365 23.27 -31.12 -1.82
N PHE A 366 22.50 -31.77 -2.70
CA PHE A 366 21.11 -32.14 -2.41
C PHE A 366 21.02 -33.19 -1.28
N LEU A 367 21.87 -34.22 -1.31
CA LEU A 367 21.92 -35.22 -0.24
C LEU A 367 22.36 -34.60 1.09
N TRP A 368 23.32 -33.68 1.09
CA TRP A 368 23.72 -32.91 2.28
C TRP A 368 22.62 -31.96 2.74
N HIS A 369 21.84 -31.38 1.83
CA HIS A 369 20.69 -30.57 2.17
C HIS A 369 19.60 -31.40 2.87
N VAL A 370 19.27 -32.57 2.30
CA VAL A 370 18.30 -33.52 2.86
C VAL A 370 18.81 -34.11 4.17
N ALA A 371 20.05 -34.60 4.21
CA ALA A 371 20.68 -35.15 5.40
C ALA A 371 20.82 -34.09 6.49
N GLY A 372 21.26 -32.88 6.15
CA GLY A 372 21.36 -31.76 7.07
C GLY A 372 20.00 -31.37 7.64
N PHE A 373 18.92 -31.39 6.84
CA PHE A 373 17.56 -31.21 7.34
C PHE A 373 17.18 -32.29 8.37
N PHE A 374 17.41 -33.57 8.08
CA PHE A 374 17.11 -34.67 9.02
C PHE A 374 18.01 -34.65 10.28
N LEU A 375 19.32 -34.39 10.14
CA LEU A 375 20.26 -34.27 11.25
C LEU A 375 19.93 -33.11 12.18
N SER A 376 19.28 -32.06 11.66
CA SER A 376 18.83 -30.92 12.47
C SER A 376 17.68 -31.28 13.39
N PHE A 377 16.90 -32.33 13.09
CA PHE A 377 15.99 -32.91 14.07
C PHE A 377 16.74 -33.62 15.20
N GLY A 378 17.96 -34.12 14.97
CA GLY A 378 18.84 -34.63 16.03
C GLY A 378 19.27 -33.54 17.02
N ASN A 379 19.37 -32.29 16.56
CA ASN A 379 19.64 -31.12 17.42
C ASN A 379 18.41 -30.58 18.14
N MET A 380 17.21 -31.15 17.91
CA MET A 380 16.01 -30.81 18.67
C MET A 380 16.10 -31.42 20.06
N THR A 381 16.43 -30.59 21.05
CA THR A 381 16.34 -31.02 22.44
C THR A 381 14.87 -31.22 22.83
N PHE A 382 14.64 -32.06 23.85
CA PHE A 382 13.31 -32.26 24.42
C PHE A 382 12.63 -30.94 24.81
N PHE A 383 13.41 -29.96 25.28
CA PHE A 383 12.93 -28.62 25.63
C PHE A 383 12.38 -27.84 24.41
N HIS A 384 13.05 -27.90 23.25
CA HIS A 384 12.52 -27.31 22.01
C HIS A 384 11.20 -27.97 21.59
N GLY A 385 11.12 -29.30 21.70
CA GLY A 385 9.89 -30.05 21.45
C GLY A 385 8.72 -29.62 22.35
N ILE A 386 8.98 -29.42 23.65
CA ILE A 386 7.99 -28.88 24.60
C ILE A 386 7.53 -27.49 24.17
N ILE A 387 8.45 -26.58 23.83
CA ILE A 387 8.09 -25.22 23.43
C ILE A 387 7.28 -25.20 22.13
N ILE A 388 7.61 -26.05 21.16
CA ILE A 388 6.78 -26.22 19.94
C ILE A 388 5.38 -26.70 20.32
N ALA A 389 5.26 -27.77 21.11
CA ALA A 389 3.97 -28.31 21.53
C ALA A 389 3.14 -27.28 22.30
N PHE A 390 3.77 -26.55 23.22
CA PHE A 390 3.15 -25.46 23.97
C PHE A 390 2.69 -24.32 23.06
N SER A 391 3.52 -23.91 22.09
CA SER A 391 3.16 -22.87 21.13
C SER A 391 1.94 -23.27 20.28
N LEU A 392 1.89 -24.52 19.80
CA LEU A 392 0.74 -25.07 19.06
C LEU A 392 -0.52 -25.08 19.93
N ALA A 393 -0.40 -25.51 21.19
CA ALA A 393 -1.51 -25.51 22.14
C ALA A 393 -2.04 -24.08 22.36
N VAL A 394 -1.16 -23.11 22.61
CA VAL A 394 -1.52 -21.68 22.76
C VAL A 394 -2.18 -21.16 21.48
N SER A 395 -1.65 -21.45 20.29
CA SER A 395 -2.25 -21.01 19.02
C SER A 395 -3.63 -21.65 18.81
N ARG A 396 -3.81 -22.94 19.13
CA ARG A 396 -5.11 -23.63 19.02
C ARG A 396 -6.15 -23.08 19.98
N VAL A 397 -5.77 -22.87 21.24
CA VAL A 397 -6.65 -22.23 22.25
C VAL A 397 -7.00 -20.81 21.82
N SER A 398 -6.02 -20.03 21.35
CA SER A 398 -6.24 -18.66 20.86
C SER A 398 -7.18 -18.64 19.67
N ASN A 399 -7.03 -19.58 18.73
CA ASN A 399 -7.93 -19.73 17.59
C ASN A 399 -9.35 -20.12 18.04
N PHE A 400 -9.48 -21.04 18.99
CA PHE A 400 -10.78 -21.40 19.55
C PHE A 400 -11.47 -20.20 20.22
N LEU A 401 -10.74 -19.44 21.04
CA LEU A 401 -11.24 -18.22 21.68
C LEU A 401 -11.61 -17.14 20.64
N LEU A 402 -10.81 -17.00 19.57
CA LEU A 402 -11.08 -16.10 18.45
C LEU A 402 -12.40 -16.48 17.78
N VAL A 403 -12.57 -17.74 17.39
CA VAL A 403 -13.79 -18.24 16.73
C VAL A 403 -15.02 -18.11 17.64
N LYS A 404 -14.88 -18.39 18.94
CA LYS A 404 -16.00 -18.39 19.88
C LYS A 404 -16.43 -16.98 20.32
N HIS A 405 -15.48 -16.10 20.61
CA HIS A 405 -15.76 -14.82 21.27
C HIS A 405 -15.58 -13.58 20.39
N VAL A 406 -14.76 -13.66 19.34
CA VAL A 406 -14.35 -12.50 18.54
C VAL A 406 -14.99 -12.52 17.15
N VAL A 407 -14.91 -13.64 16.43
CA VAL A 407 -15.41 -13.78 15.05
C VAL A 407 -16.89 -13.39 14.90
N PRO A 408 -17.82 -13.80 15.80
CA PRO A 408 -19.23 -13.42 15.66
C PRO A 408 -19.42 -11.90 15.57
N ARG A 409 -18.72 -11.14 16.44
CA ARG A 409 -18.78 -9.67 16.48
C ARG A 409 -18.08 -9.01 15.30
N TRP A 410 -17.11 -9.67 14.68
CA TRP A 410 -16.36 -9.16 13.53
C TRP A 410 -17.07 -9.41 12.20
N GLN A 411 -18.03 -10.34 12.18
CA GLN A 411 -18.88 -10.61 11.03
C GLN A 411 -20.07 -9.66 10.93
N GLU A 412 -20.43 -9.01 12.04
CA GLU A 412 -21.44 -7.95 12.06
C GLU A 412 -21.00 -6.78 11.17
N GLU A 413 -21.86 -6.39 10.23
CA GLU A 413 -21.71 -5.16 9.47
C GLU A 413 -21.87 -3.98 10.44
N LEU A 414 -21.11 -2.90 10.24
CA LEU A 414 -21.33 -1.69 11.03
C LEU A 414 -22.79 -1.28 10.85
N PRO A 415 -23.58 -1.20 11.94
CA PRO A 415 -24.96 -0.83 11.82
C PRO A 415 -24.98 0.60 11.30
N LEU A 416 -25.83 0.82 10.31
CA LEU A 416 -26.36 2.14 10.07
C LEU A 416 -27.87 2.02 10.23
N SER A 417 -28.48 2.83 11.08
CA SER A 417 -29.87 3.19 10.87
C SER A 417 -29.88 3.92 9.54
N ILE A 418 -30.16 3.22 8.46
CA ILE A 418 -30.64 3.87 7.26
C ILE A 418 -31.95 4.49 7.71
N SER A 419 -31.91 5.74 8.14
CA SER A 419 -33.08 6.59 8.02
C SER A 419 -33.39 6.57 6.53
N VAL A 420 -34.34 5.71 6.15
CA VAL A 420 -35.12 5.98 4.96
C VAL A 420 -35.56 7.41 5.17
N ASP A 421 -35.17 8.32 4.28
CA ASP A 421 -35.62 9.70 4.28
C ASP A 421 -37.14 9.64 4.48
N ARG A 422 -37.62 9.88 5.72
CA ARG A 422 -39.02 9.61 6.07
C ARG A 422 -39.94 10.56 5.29
N ARG A 423 -39.38 11.61 4.66
CA ARG A 423 -40.10 12.56 3.83
C ARG A 423 -40.12 12.21 2.34
N HIS A 424 -39.12 11.49 1.82
CA HIS A 424 -39.03 11.21 0.37
C HIS A 424 -38.82 9.74 -0.03
N GLY A 425 -38.74 8.81 0.94
CA GLY A 425 -38.64 7.37 0.67
C GLY A 425 -37.32 6.93 0.04
N ARG A 426 -36.29 7.78 0.02
CA ARG A 426 -34.96 7.45 -0.51
C ARG A 426 -33.99 7.08 0.62
N PRO A 427 -33.18 6.03 0.46
CA PRO A 427 -32.13 5.72 1.42
C PRO A 427 -31.04 6.79 1.37
N MET A 428 -30.51 7.18 2.54
CA MET A 428 -29.32 8.01 2.64
C MET A 428 -28.14 7.36 1.91
N GLU A 429 -27.42 8.13 1.08
CA GLU A 429 -26.23 7.64 0.38
C GLU A 429 -25.00 7.74 1.30
N TRP A 430 -24.23 6.65 1.44
CA TRP A 430 -22.96 6.66 2.17
C TRP A 430 -21.79 6.37 1.23
N GLN A 431 -20.87 7.33 1.13
CA GLN A 431 -19.61 7.22 0.41
C GLN A 431 -18.42 7.21 1.38
N GLU A 432 -17.52 6.25 1.23
CA GLU A 432 -16.29 6.10 2.01
C GLU A 432 -15.08 6.26 1.08
N PHE A 433 -14.32 7.33 1.29
CA PHE A 433 -13.10 7.65 0.56
C PHE A 433 -11.88 7.32 1.41
N SER A 434 -11.00 6.45 0.91
CA SER A 434 -9.72 6.17 1.59
C SER A 434 -8.58 5.90 0.61
N SER A 435 -7.37 6.36 0.96
CA SER A 435 -6.17 6.14 0.18
C SER A 435 -5.65 4.72 0.33
N MET A 436 -5.04 4.21 -0.75
CA MET A 436 -4.25 2.98 -0.73
C MET A 436 -3.12 3.01 0.29
N HIS A 437 -2.65 4.19 0.72
CA HIS A 437 -1.56 4.33 1.70
C HIS A 437 -2.02 4.62 3.10
N ASP A 438 -3.24 5.12 3.24
CA ASP A 438 -3.74 5.58 4.52
C ASP A 438 -3.74 4.43 5.54
N ALA A 439 -2.89 4.55 6.55
CA ALA A 439 -2.78 3.55 7.62
C ALA A 439 -4.12 3.35 8.34
N VAL A 440 -4.97 4.37 8.38
CA VAL A 440 -6.27 4.37 9.05
C VAL A 440 -7.36 3.75 8.15
N GLY A 441 -7.30 3.96 6.83
CA GLY A 441 -8.29 3.45 5.87
C GLY A 441 -8.15 1.97 5.49
N ARG A 442 -7.00 1.36 5.77
CA ARG A 442 -6.61 -0.01 5.33
C ARG A 442 -7.17 -1.17 6.16
N TRP A 443 -8.06 -0.92 7.09
CA TRP A 443 -8.54 -1.98 7.99
C TRP A 443 -9.50 -2.94 7.28
N LEU A 444 -9.29 -4.24 7.51
CA LEU A 444 -10.11 -5.34 7.01
C LEU A 444 -11.50 -5.42 7.65
N ILE A 445 -11.55 -5.05 8.93
CA ILE A 445 -12.65 -5.31 9.87
C ILE A 445 -12.91 -4.03 10.67
N PRO A 446 -14.18 -3.72 10.99
CA PRO A 446 -15.41 -4.42 10.62
C PRO A 446 -15.79 -4.19 9.15
N ARG A 447 -16.78 -4.93 8.67
CA ARG A 447 -17.32 -4.75 7.31
C ARG A 447 -18.20 -3.50 7.29
N LEU A 448 -18.04 -2.66 6.27
CA LEU A 448 -19.04 -1.62 6.02
C LEU A 448 -20.31 -2.30 5.47
N PRO A 449 -21.50 -1.77 5.76
CA PRO A 449 -22.76 -2.33 5.28
C PRO A 449 -22.86 -2.37 3.76
N ARG A 450 -23.71 -3.27 3.24
CA ARG A 450 -24.00 -3.37 1.81
C ARG A 450 -24.66 -2.08 1.31
N GLY A 451 -24.08 -1.45 0.29
CA GLY A 451 -24.55 -0.19 -0.28
C GLY A 451 -23.63 1.01 -0.04
N VAL A 452 -22.60 0.86 0.82
CA VAL A 452 -21.57 1.90 0.98
C VAL A 452 -20.62 1.90 -0.22
N GLU A 453 -20.56 3.02 -0.93
CA GLU A 453 -19.60 3.21 -2.02
C GLU A 453 -18.21 3.40 -1.42
N GLN A 454 -17.36 2.38 -1.54
CA GLN A 454 -15.96 2.45 -1.11
C GLN A 454 -15.07 2.80 -2.29
N GLU A 455 -14.65 4.06 -2.36
CA GLU A 455 -13.86 4.56 -3.47
C GLU A 455 -12.38 4.79 -3.06
N PRO A 456 -11.40 4.06 -3.64
CA PRO A 456 -9.99 4.29 -3.37
C PRO A 456 -9.55 5.66 -3.89
N VAL A 457 -9.14 6.59 -3.04
CA VAL A 457 -8.57 7.85 -3.52
C VAL A 457 -7.08 7.66 -3.77
N PRO A 458 -6.58 7.83 -5.00
CA PRO A 458 -5.14 7.84 -5.22
C PRO A 458 -4.54 9.13 -4.63
N VAL A 459 -3.61 8.98 -3.69
CA VAL A 459 -2.89 10.09 -3.04
C VAL A 459 -1.37 9.89 -3.20
N ILE A 460 -0.59 10.91 -2.84
CA ILE A 460 0.83 11.14 -3.19
C ILE A 460 1.76 9.97 -2.84
N GLY A 461 1.42 9.13 -1.85
CA GLY A 461 2.04 7.82 -1.64
C GLY A 461 2.68 7.60 -0.26
N HIS A 462 2.38 8.42 0.75
CA HIS A 462 2.97 8.28 2.09
C HIS A 462 1.89 8.04 3.15
N PRO A 463 1.96 6.96 3.96
CA PRO A 463 0.85 6.54 4.82
C PRO A 463 0.26 7.60 5.74
N VAL A 464 1.12 8.41 6.36
CA VAL A 464 0.70 9.49 7.28
C VAL A 464 0.23 10.72 6.52
N ARG A 465 0.86 11.03 5.39
CA ARG A 465 0.60 12.26 4.63
C ARG A 465 -0.65 12.11 3.78
N ASP A 466 -0.85 10.93 3.22
CA ASP A 466 -2.05 10.59 2.45
C ASP A 466 -3.31 10.67 3.32
N HIS A 467 -3.19 10.43 4.63
CA HIS A 467 -4.28 10.61 5.58
C HIS A 467 -4.63 12.09 5.81
N THR A 468 -3.65 13.01 5.77
CA THR A 468 -3.91 14.44 6.03
C THR A 468 -4.16 15.26 4.77
N ASP A 469 -3.72 14.77 3.61
CA ASP A 469 -3.71 15.53 2.34
C ASP A 469 -4.88 15.16 1.40
N TYR A 470 -5.97 14.56 1.89
CA TYR A 470 -7.13 14.20 1.06
C TYR A 470 -7.72 15.41 0.30
N PHE A 471 -7.86 16.54 0.99
CA PHE A 471 -8.33 17.81 0.43
C PHE A 471 -7.18 18.70 -0.05
N ASN A 472 -6.08 18.11 -0.53
CA ASN A 472 -5.05 18.91 -1.20
C ASN A 472 -5.62 19.48 -2.52
N LEU A 473 -5.31 20.73 -2.85
CA LEU A 473 -5.70 21.36 -4.11
C LEU A 473 -5.24 20.55 -5.33
N ARG A 474 -4.11 19.86 -5.21
CA ARG A 474 -3.58 18.96 -6.25
C ARG A 474 -4.10 17.53 -6.11
N GLY A 475 -5.13 17.29 -5.30
CA GLY A 475 -5.75 15.99 -5.08
C GLY A 475 -6.89 15.71 -6.06
N LEU A 476 -7.18 14.44 -6.31
CA LEU A 476 -8.35 14.03 -7.11
C LEU A 476 -9.65 14.03 -6.31
N LEU A 477 -9.60 13.87 -4.97
CA LEU A 477 -10.82 13.91 -4.15
C LEU A 477 -11.51 15.28 -4.23
N ALA A 478 -10.75 16.38 -4.17
CA ALA A 478 -11.31 17.72 -4.32
C ALA A 478 -12.11 17.87 -5.63
N ARG A 479 -11.58 17.36 -6.75
CA ARG A 479 -12.25 17.37 -8.06
C ARG A 479 -13.48 16.46 -8.11
N LYS A 480 -13.41 15.28 -7.49
CA LYS A 480 -14.57 14.41 -7.34
C LYS A 480 -15.67 15.09 -6.53
N MET A 481 -15.32 15.74 -5.42
CA MET A 481 -16.25 16.53 -4.60
C MET A 481 -16.84 17.70 -5.37
N SER A 482 -16.06 18.41 -6.20
CA SER A 482 -16.58 19.44 -7.10
C SER A 482 -17.68 18.89 -8.01
N GLY A 483 -17.45 17.73 -8.65
CA GLY A 483 -18.44 17.07 -9.49
C GLY A 483 -19.71 16.66 -8.75
N SER A 484 -19.59 16.21 -7.50
CA SER A 484 -20.75 15.91 -6.65
C SER A 484 -21.53 17.18 -6.27
N ILE A 485 -20.83 18.29 -5.98
CA ILE A 485 -21.47 19.59 -5.68
C ILE A 485 -22.22 20.12 -6.91
N LEU A 486 -21.62 20.03 -8.11
CA LEU A 486 -22.29 20.40 -9.35
C LEU A 486 -23.54 19.53 -9.58
N ALA A 487 -23.45 18.21 -9.37
CA ALA A 487 -24.60 17.31 -9.53
C ALA A 487 -25.73 17.63 -8.54
N ASP A 488 -25.38 17.99 -7.31
CA ASP A 488 -26.37 18.39 -6.31
C ASP A 488 -27.01 19.75 -6.67
N LEU A 489 -26.25 20.69 -7.23
CA LEU A 489 -26.79 21.95 -7.76
C LEU A 489 -27.73 21.73 -8.94
N GLU A 490 -27.38 20.86 -9.89
CA GLU A 490 -28.26 20.48 -11.00
C GLU A 490 -29.58 19.92 -10.49
N ARG A 491 -29.50 19.06 -9.47
CA ARG A 491 -30.67 18.43 -8.86
C ARG A 491 -31.56 19.42 -8.12
N THR A 492 -31.00 20.41 -7.43
CA THR A 492 -31.79 21.37 -6.63
C THR A 492 -32.32 22.55 -7.43
N THR A 493 -31.58 22.99 -8.45
CA THR A 493 -31.95 24.16 -9.25
C THR A 493 -32.60 23.80 -10.59
N GLY A 494 -32.39 22.58 -11.09
CA GLY A 494 -32.85 22.13 -12.40
C GLY A 494 -32.00 22.64 -13.58
N PHE A 495 -30.97 23.45 -13.33
CA PHE A 495 -30.05 23.93 -14.36
C PHE A 495 -28.92 22.95 -14.60
N ASP A 496 -28.40 22.88 -15.83
CA ASP A 496 -27.21 22.09 -16.15
C ASP A 496 -25.91 22.82 -15.76
N PHE A 497 -25.05 22.13 -15.04
CA PHE A 497 -23.72 22.57 -14.60
C PHE A 497 -22.60 21.66 -15.15
N GLY A 498 -22.92 20.72 -16.05
CA GLY A 498 -21.94 19.79 -16.63
C GLY A 498 -21.45 18.71 -15.67
N ALA A 499 -22.18 18.41 -14.59
CA ALA A 499 -21.75 17.49 -13.54
C ALA A 499 -21.50 16.07 -14.05
N ASN A 500 -22.29 15.59 -15.00
CA ASN A 500 -22.11 14.26 -15.61
C ASN A 500 -20.75 14.15 -16.33
N ALA A 501 -20.42 15.12 -17.18
CA ALA A 501 -19.14 15.14 -17.89
C ALA A 501 -17.95 15.30 -16.93
N TRP A 502 -18.13 16.12 -15.88
CA TRP A 502 -17.15 16.30 -14.82
C TRP A 502 -16.86 15.00 -14.06
N ASN A 503 -17.92 14.30 -13.62
CA ASN A 503 -17.83 13.07 -12.86
C ASN A 503 -17.28 11.91 -13.70
N GLU A 504 -17.66 11.80 -14.99
CA GLU A 504 -17.10 10.80 -15.90
C GLU A 504 -15.59 11.02 -16.09
N SER A 505 -15.17 12.26 -16.34
CA SER A 505 -13.75 12.59 -16.52
C SER A 505 -12.95 12.37 -15.25
N SER A 506 -13.44 12.84 -14.10
CA SER A 506 -12.80 12.60 -12.80
C SER A 506 -12.67 11.11 -12.49
N GLY A 507 -13.72 10.31 -12.73
CA GLY A 507 -13.73 8.86 -12.53
C GLY A 507 -12.72 8.12 -13.42
N ARG A 508 -12.63 8.49 -14.71
CA ARG A 508 -11.63 7.93 -15.64
C ARG A 508 -10.20 8.21 -15.17
N TYR A 509 -9.90 9.44 -14.78
CA TYR A 509 -8.56 9.82 -14.32
C TYR A 509 -8.20 9.21 -12.95
N MET A 510 -9.17 9.10 -12.04
CA MET A 510 -8.99 8.38 -10.78
C MET A 510 -8.65 6.90 -11.03
N SER A 511 -9.35 6.26 -11.97
CA SER A 511 -9.10 4.85 -12.34
C SER A 511 -7.72 4.68 -12.98
N ALA A 512 -7.34 5.56 -13.91
CA ALA A 512 -6.01 5.57 -14.52
C ALA A 512 -4.88 5.72 -13.49
N LEU A 513 -5.07 6.62 -12.52
CA LEU A 513 -4.07 6.86 -11.48
C LEU A 513 -3.98 5.70 -10.47
N ARG A 514 -5.10 5.03 -10.15
CA ARG A 514 -5.11 3.78 -9.37
C ARG A 514 -4.28 2.70 -10.05
N GLU A 515 -4.53 2.46 -11.34
CA GLU A 515 -3.78 1.45 -12.10
C GLU A 515 -2.29 1.79 -12.15
N GLN A 516 -1.95 3.06 -12.37
CA GLN A 516 -0.57 3.52 -12.36
C GLN A 516 0.09 3.34 -10.97
N HIS A 517 -0.66 3.58 -9.91
CA HIS A 517 -0.19 3.37 -8.55
C HIS A 517 0.12 1.88 -8.28
N ASP A 518 -0.79 0.98 -8.63
CA ASP A 518 -0.61 -0.47 -8.48
C ASP A 518 0.58 -0.99 -9.27
N ARG A 519 0.77 -0.49 -10.50
CA ARG A 519 1.94 -0.81 -11.33
C ARG A 519 3.25 -0.33 -10.71
N ARG A 520 3.27 0.91 -10.23
CA ARG A 520 4.45 1.49 -9.56
C ARG A 520 4.83 0.69 -8.32
N ARG A 521 3.85 0.27 -7.53
CA ARG A 521 4.07 -0.57 -6.34
C ARG A 521 4.62 -1.93 -6.73
N ARG A 522 4.01 -2.63 -7.70
CA ARG A 522 4.54 -3.89 -8.25
C ARG A 522 5.99 -3.74 -8.70
N PHE A 523 6.32 -2.66 -9.39
CA PHE A 523 7.66 -2.42 -9.90
C PHE A 523 8.68 -2.19 -8.77
N TYR A 524 8.34 -1.34 -7.79
CA TYR A 524 9.15 -1.14 -6.60
C TYR A 524 9.43 -2.45 -5.87
N SER A 525 8.38 -3.24 -5.64
CA SER A 525 8.46 -4.49 -4.89
C SER A 525 9.31 -5.54 -5.58
N LEU A 526 9.15 -5.74 -6.90
CA LEU A 526 9.97 -6.69 -7.69
C LEU A 526 11.43 -6.24 -7.76
N THR A 527 11.67 -4.94 -7.93
CA THR A 527 13.03 -4.39 -7.95
C THR A 527 13.71 -4.57 -6.59
N LEU A 528 13.00 -4.27 -5.49
CA LEU A 528 13.52 -4.43 -4.14
C LEU A 528 13.85 -5.90 -3.85
N MET A 529 12.94 -6.83 -4.14
CA MET A 529 13.16 -8.26 -3.88
C MET A 529 14.33 -8.81 -4.70
N GLY A 530 14.39 -8.51 -6.00
CA GLY A 530 15.50 -8.94 -6.85
C GLY A 530 16.84 -8.37 -6.41
N SER A 531 16.87 -7.10 -6.01
CA SER A 531 18.10 -6.46 -5.55
C SER A 531 18.57 -6.97 -4.19
N ILE A 532 17.66 -7.20 -3.24
CA ILE A 532 18.00 -7.83 -1.95
C ILE A 532 18.60 -9.21 -2.19
N PHE A 533 17.99 -10.02 -3.06
CA PHE A 533 18.52 -11.32 -3.42
C PHE A 533 19.95 -11.22 -3.96
N LEU A 534 20.20 -10.32 -4.91
CA LEU A 534 21.53 -10.10 -5.48
C LEU A 534 22.56 -9.55 -4.48
N LEU A 535 22.14 -8.71 -3.52
CA LEU A 535 23.01 -8.18 -2.47
C LEU A 535 23.40 -9.23 -1.42
N LEU A 536 22.49 -10.16 -1.11
CA LEU A 536 22.78 -11.24 -0.16
C LEU A 536 23.73 -12.28 -0.75
N LEU A 537 23.69 -12.45 -2.08
CA LEU A 537 24.32 -13.56 -2.78
C LEU A 537 25.83 -13.68 -2.60
N PRO A 538 26.63 -12.60 -2.65
CA PRO A 538 28.07 -12.67 -2.38
C PRO A 538 28.37 -13.17 -0.96
N SER A 539 27.61 -12.71 0.03
CA SER A 539 27.80 -13.17 1.42
C SER A 539 27.41 -14.64 1.56
N LEU A 540 26.31 -15.06 0.94
CA LEU A 540 25.93 -16.47 0.92
C LEU A 540 27.04 -17.32 0.29
N ALA A 541 27.61 -16.85 -0.83
CA ALA A 541 28.70 -17.52 -1.55
C ALA A 541 29.98 -17.67 -0.72
N MET A 542 30.22 -16.80 0.26
CA MET A 542 31.31 -16.93 1.24
C MET A 542 31.01 -17.96 2.35
N GLY A 543 29.93 -18.73 2.25
CA GLY A 543 29.51 -19.73 3.23
C GLY A 543 28.73 -19.17 4.41
N ASN A 544 28.38 -17.88 4.40
CA ASN A 544 27.54 -17.32 5.45
C ASN A 544 26.10 -17.84 5.31
N GLY A 545 25.51 -18.30 6.41
CA GLY A 545 24.07 -18.58 6.45
C GLY A 545 23.23 -17.34 6.16
N LEU A 546 21.97 -17.53 5.76
CA LEU A 546 21.06 -16.44 5.37
C LEU A 546 20.99 -15.29 6.38
N ILE A 547 20.93 -15.61 7.67
CA ILE A 547 20.85 -14.59 8.73
C ILE A 547 22.14 -13.77 8.79
N SER A 548 23.30 -14.43 8.76
CA SER A 548 24.60 -13.75 8.74
C SER A 548 24.75 -12.90 7.47
N ALA A 549 24.27 -13.37 6.32
CA ALA A 549 24.23 -12.59 5.09
C ALA A 549 23.34 -11.35 5.19
N VAL A 550 22.12 -11.49 5.74
CA VAL A 550 21.22 -10.34 5.95
C VAL A 550 21.81 -9.35 6.94
N VAL A 551 22.47 -9.82 8.00
CA VAL A 551 23.12 -8.96 8.99
C VAL A 551 24.31 -8.23 8.37
N SER A 552 25.22 -8.94 7.71
CA SER A 552 26.42 -8.34 7.09
C SER A 552 26.08 -7.34 5.99
N GLN A 553 25.00 -7.59 5.23
CA GLN A 553 24.53 -6.71 4.16
C GLN A 553 23.43 -5.74 4.61
N GLY A 554 23.06 -5.74 5.90
CA GLY A 554 21.87 -5.07 6.41
C GLY A 554 21.87 -3.56 6.17
N VAL A 555 23.02 -2.90 6.30
CA VAL A 555 23.18 -1.47 6.03
C VAL A 555 22.95 -1.16 4.54
N LEU A 556 23.53 -1.96 3.64
CA LEU A 556 23.37 -1.78 2.19
C LEU A 556 21.91 -2.01 1.77
N ILE A 557 21.28 -3.07 2.28
CA ILE A 557 19.86 -3.37 2.03
C ILE A 557 18.99 -2.22 2.52
N PHE A 558 19.24 -1.69 3.72
CA PHE A 558 18.48 -0.59 4.30
C PHE A 558 18.64 0.71 3.49
N LEU A 559 19.87 1.09 3.16
CA LEU A 559 20.14 2.27 2.32
C LEU A 559 19.47 2.14 0.95
N PHE A 560 19.60 0.97 0.31
CA PHE A 560 18.97 0.70 -0.97
C PHE A 560 17.44 0.82 -0.90
N MET A 561 16.83 0.27 0.16
CA MET A 561 15.40 0.38 0.41
C MET A 561 14.96 1.85 0.58
N ILE A 562 15.72 2.67 1.30
CA ILE A 562 15.45 4.12 1.45
C ILE A 562 15.53 4.81 0.10
N ILE A 563 16.61 4.58 -0.67
CA ILE A 563 16.84 5.22 -1.97
C ILE A 563 15.70 4.90 -2.94
N LEU A 564 15.34 3.62 -3.06
CA LEU A 564 14.21 3.20 -3.89
C LEU A 564 12.90 3.83 -3.42
N SER A 565 12.64 3.83 -2.11
CA SER A 565 11.40 4.40 -1.56
C SER A 565 11.29 5.89 -1.86
N PHE A 566 12.39 6.63 -1.72
CA PHE A 566 12.46 8.05 -2.08
C PHE A 566 12.24 8.27 -3.58
N LEU A 567 12.95 7.53 -4.43
CA LEU A 567 12.85 7.65 -5.88
C LEU A 567 11.42 7.38 -6.39
N PHE A 568 10.80 6.31 -5.91
CA PHE A 568 9.45 5.93 -6.29
C PHE A 568 8.38 6.88 -5.74
N SER A 569 8.59 7.43 -4.53
CA SER A 569 7.71 8.47 -3.97
C SER A 569 7.79 9.77 -4.76
N PHE A 570 9.01 10.21 -5.11
CA PHE A 570 9.23 11.41 -5.92
C PHE A 570 8.62 11.27 -7.32
N ARG A 571 8.88 10.15 -8.01
CA ARG A 571 8.26 9.80 -9.30
C ARG A 571 6.74 9.73 -9.19
N GLY A 572 6.22 9.16 -8.09
CA GLY A 572 4.80 9.06 -7.83
C GLY A 572 4.11 10.42 -7.73
N LYS A 573 4.71 11.35 -6.96
CA LYS A 573 4.23 12.73 -6.83
C LYS A 573 4.20 13.47 -8.17
N ARG A 574 5.27 13.37 -8.96
CA ARG A 574 5.34 14.02 -10.28
C ARG A 574 4.26 13.49 -11.23
N SER A 575 4.07 12.17 -11.26
CA SER A 575 3.06 11.56 -12.11
C SER A 575 1.63 11.92 -11.68
N HIS A 576 1.37 11.97 -10.38
CA HIS A 576 0.08 12.43 -9.84
C HIS A 576 -0.23 13.84 -10.33
N GLN A 577 0.74 14.75 -10.23
CA GLN A 577 0.57 16.14 -10.69
C GLN A 577 0.32 16.25 -12.19
N GLN A 578 0.95 15.39 -13.01
CA GLN A 578 0.72 15.35 -14.45
C GLN A 578 -0.71 14.89 -14.78
N VAL A 579 -1.21 13.87 -14.09
CA VAL A 579 -2.58 13.36 -14.29
C VAL A 579 -3.61 14.40 -13.87
N VAL A 580 -3.39 15.06 -12.73
CA VAL A 580 -4.27 16.14 -12.26
C VAL A 580 -4.29 17.31 -13.23
N LYS A 581 -3.12 17.75 -13.71
CA LYS A 581 -3.02 18.82 -14.70
C LYS A 581 -3.77 18.48 -16.00
N ALA A 582 -3.63 17.25 -16.48
CA ALA A 582 -4.31 16.80 -17.68
C ALA A 582 -5.84 16.71 -17.50
N LEU A 583 -6.30 16.31 -16.31
CA LEU A 583 -7.73 16.37 -15.97
C LEU A 583 -8.24 17.82 -16.02
N ASP A 584 -7.50 18.78 -15.45
CA ASP A 584 -7.90 20.20 -15.48
C ASP A 584 -7.94 20.75 -16.92
N GLU A 585 -6.98 20.38 -17.76
CA GLU A 585 -6.97 20.76 -19.19
C GLU A 585 -8.15 20.14 -19.97
N GLU A 586 -8.54 18.90 -19.65
CA GLU A 586 -9.71 18.26 -20.25
C GLU A 586 -11.02 18.90 -19.78
N LEU A 587 -11.15 19.20 -18.48
CA LEU A 587 -12.32 19.88 -17.92
C LEU A 587 -12.46 21.32 -18.45
N ARG A 588 -11.35 22.00 -18.75
CA ARG A 588 -11.33 23.31 -19.42
C ARG A 588 -11.68 23.24 -20.92
N GLY A 589 -11.75 22.04 -21.51
CA GLY A 589 -11.93 21.85 -22.93
C GLY A 589 -10.72 22.24 -23.78
N THR A 590 -9.52 22.41 -23.18
CA THR A 590 -8.30 22.84 -23.90
C THR A 590 -7.43 21.67 -24.37
N ALA A 591 -7.59 20.47 -23.82
CA ALA A 591 -6.80 19.30 -24.20
C ALA A 591 -7.48 18.42 -25.27
N ARG A 592 -6.70 17.97 -26.26
CA ARG A 592 -6.98 16.68 -26.95
C ARG A 592 -6.70 15.56 -25.96
N SER A 593 -7.56 14.54 -25.90
CA SER A 593 -7.43 13.36 -25.01
C SER A 593 -6.18 12.52 -25.33
N ALA A 594 -4.99 13.05 -25.06
CA ALA A 594 -3.73 12.38 -25.29
C ALA A 594 -3.52 11.35 -24.19
N SER A 595 -3.13 10.13 -24.59
CA SER A 595 -2.80 9.07 -23.64
C SER A 595 -1.67 9.52 -22.72
N LEU A 596 -1.92 9.57 -21.41
CA LEU A 596 -0.92 9.93 -20.41
C LEU A 596 0.05 8.79 -20.16
N VAL A 597 -0.44 7.55 -20.20
CA VAL A 597 0.36 6.37 -19.88
C VAL A 597 0.08 5.26 -20.87
N ARG A 598 1.14 4.71 -21.45
CA ARG A 598 1.11 3.46 -22.22
C ARG A 598 1.36 2.28 -21.28
N VAL A 599 0.54 1.25 -21.41
CA VAL A 599 0.55 0.05 -20.56
C VAL A 599 0.63 -1.18 -21.45
N ILE A 600 1.56 -2.09 -21.16
CA ILE A 600 1.58 -3.40 -21.80
C ILE A 600 0.42 -4.23 -21.22
N PRO A 601 -0.45 -4.89 -22.01
CA PRO A 601 -1.52 -5.76 -21.50
C PRO A 601 -0.98 -6.93 -20.67
N GLU A 602 -1.73 -7.44 -19.69
CA GLU A 602 -1.25 -8.48 -18.76
C GLU A 602 -0.78 -9.76 -19.45
N ASP A 603 -1.50 -10.21 -20.47
CA ASP A 603 -1.17 -11.43 -21.22
C ASP A 603 0.16 -11.33 -21.99
N SER A 604 0.57 -10.11 -22.36
CA SER A 604 1.81 -9.87 -23.10
C SER A 604 3.04 -9.64 -22.21
N ARG A 605 2.89 -9.62 -20.87
CA ARG A 605 4.01 -9.32 -19.94
C ARG A 605 4.83 -10.56 -19.57
N LYS A 606 4.20 -11.73 -19.50
CA LYS A 606 4.75 -12.93 -18.83
C LYS A 606 6.01 -13.45 -19.50
N VAL A 607 5.94 -13.73 -20.80
CA VAL A 607 7.07 -14.25 -21.59
C VAL A 607 8.28 -13.30 -21.55
N PRO A 608 8.15 -12.00 -21.89
CA PRO A 608 9.30 -11.11 -21.86
C PRO A 608 9.85 -10.91 -20.45
N ALA A 609 9.01 -10.86 -19.41
CA ALA A 609 9.49 -10.81 -18.03
C ALA A 609 10.32 -12.05 -17.68
N LEU A 610 9.80 -13.27 -17.94
CA LEU A 610 10.51 -14.52 -17.65
C LEU A 610 11.85 -14.61 -18.40
N MET A 611 11.88 -14.22 -19.67
CA MET A 611 13.12 -14.20 -20.46
C MET A 611 14.15 -13.23 -19.85
N LEU A 612 13.73 -12.04 -19.42
CA LEU A 612 14.63 -11.08 -18.78
C LEU A 612 15.10 -11.53 -17.39
N MET A 613 14.26 -12.23 -16.63
CA MET A 613 14.65 -12.85 -15.35
C MET A 613 15.72 -13.93 -15.60
N ALA A 614 15.50 -14.81 -16.58
CA ALA A 614 16.45 -15.86 -16.96
C ALA A 614 17.78 -15.25 -17.47
N ALA A 615 17.71 -14.20 -18.30
CA ALA A 615 18.88 -13.45 -18.75
C ALA A 615 19.63 -12.83 -17.57
N GLY A 616 18.92 -12.21 -16.63
CA GLY A 616 19.50 -11.65 -15.40
C GLY A 616 20.21 -12.70 -14.57
N LEU A 617 19.60 -13.87 -14.37
CA LEU A 617 20.22 -14.99 -13.65
C LEU A 617 21.47 -15.52 -14.38
N ALA A 618 21.39 -15.74 -15.70
CA ALA A 618 22.54 -16.20 -16.50
C ALA A 618 23.70 -15.19 -16.46
N ALA A 619 23.41 -13.89 -16.58
CA ALA A 619 24.39 -12.83 -16.46
C ALA A 619 25.04 -12.80 -15.07
N PHE A 620 24.26 -13.04 -14.01
CA PHE A 620 24.80 -13.10 -12.65
C PHE A 620 25.74 -14.30 -12.48
N CYS A 621 25.28 -15.50 -12.84
CA CYS A 621 26.09 -16.71 -12.75
C CYS A 621 27.36 -16.60 -13.59
N GLY A 622 27.25 -16.11 -14.83
CA GLY A 622 28.39 -15.85 -15.71
C GLY A 622 29.37 -14.85 -15.10
N GLY A 623 28.87 -13.72 -14.58
CA GLY A 623 29.71 -12.70 -13.91
C GLY A 623 30.43 -13.24 -12.68
N SER A 624 29.74 -14.03 -11.85
CA SER A 624 30.34 -14.71 -10.69
C SER A 624 31.41 -15.72 -11.11
N GLY A 625 31.17 -16.49 -12.18
CA GLY A 625 32.16 -17.41 -12.75
C GLY A 625 33.40 -16.68 -13.27
N VAL A 626 33.21 -15.60 -14.03
CA VAL A 626 34.30 -14.73 -14.53
C VAL A 626 35.09 -14.09 -13.38
N PHE A 627 34.41 -13.65 -12.32
CA PHE A 627 35.07 -13.11 -11.15
C PHE A 627 35.92 -14.18 -10.44
N ALA A 628 35.36 -15.37 -10.22
CA ALA A 628 36.09 -16.50 -9.65
C ALA A 628 37.32 -16.88 -10.50
N PHE A 629 37.19 -16.87 -11.82
CA PHE A 629 38.30 -17.08 -12.74
C PHE A 629 39.42 -16.05 -12.56
N ALA A 630 39.07 -14.76 -12.57
CA ALA A 630 40.03 -13.68 -12.40
C ALA A 630 40.76 -13.78 -11.05
N THR A 631 40.12 -14.29 -10.01
CA THR A 631 40.76 -14.54 -8.71
C THR A 631 41.67 -15.77 -8.72
N MET A 632 41.34 -16.83 -9.45
CA MET A 632 42.14 -18.06 -9.52
C MET A 632 43.34 -17.92 -10.48
N TYR A 633 43.19 -17.14 -11.55
CA TYR A 633 44.19 -16.94 -12.60
C TYR A 633 44.55 -15.45 -12.74
N PRO A 634 45.20 -14.84 -11.74
CA PRO A 634 45.49 -13.40 -11.73
C PRO A 634 46.41 -12.95 -12.87
N GLN A 635 47.09 -13.88 -13.56
CA GLN A 635 47.94 -13.62 -14.72
C GLN A 635 47.14 -13.37 -16.01
N GLU A 636 45.85 -13.74 -16.04
CA GLU A 636 44.93 -13.50 -17.16
C GLU A 636 43.86 -12.48 -16.75
N PRO A 637 44.19 -11.18 -16.74
CA PRO A 637 43.26 -10.16 -16.26
C PRO A 637 42.03 -10.12 -17.18
N VAL A 638 40.84 -10.28 -16.58
CA VAL A 638 39.58 -9.94 -17.24
C VAL A 638 39.25 -8.49 -16.88
N PRO A 639 39.34 -7.54 -17.83
CA PRO A 639 39.01 -6.15 -17.55
C PRO A 639 37.52 -6.05 -17.22
N ALA A 640 37.20 -5.33 -16.12
CA ALA A 640 35.83 -5.05 -15.70
C ALA A 640 34.92 -6.28 -15.43
N PRO A 641 35.29 -7.22 -14.53
CA PRO A 641 34.49 -8.42 -14.23
C PRO A 641 33.07 -8.09 -13.72
N TRP A 642 32.88 -6.88 -13.18
CA TRP A 642 31.60 -6.38 -12.70
C TRP A 642 30.57 -6.06 -13.79
N GLY A 643 30.98 -5.93 -15.07
CA GLY A 643 30.08 -5.58 -16.17
C GLY A 643 28.87 -6.52 -16.29
N MET A 644 29.12 -7.82 -16.15
CA MET A 644 28.06 -8.86 -16.14
C MET A 644 27.13 -8.76 -14.93
N VAL A 645 27.67 -8.47 -13.74
CA VAL A 645 26.87 -8.30 -12.52
C VAL A 645 25.96 -7.06 -12.62
N PHE A 646 26.49 -5.94 -13.11
CA PHE A 646 25.67 -4.75 -13.37
C PHE A 646 24.63 -5.00 -14.47
N GLY A 647 25.00 -5.73 -15.53
CA GLY A 647 24.07 -6.17 -16.56
C GLY A 647 22.94 -7.04 -16.00
N SER A 648 23.23 -7.94 -15.05
CA SER A 648 22.24 -8.75 -14.35
C SER A 648 21.22 -7.90 -13.57
N ILE A 649 21.71 -6.98 -12.71
CA ILE A 649 20.85 -6.06 -11.95
C ILE A 649 19.96 -5.29 -12.92
N PHE A 650 20.52 -4.85 -14.04
CA PHE A 650 19.78 -4.09 -15.02
C PHE A 650 18.69 -4.92 -15.70
N LEU A 651 18.99 -6.15 -16.12
CA LEU A 651 18.02 -7.09 -16.68
C LEU A 651 16.89 -7.41 -15.69
N TRP A 652 17.22 -7.53 -14.40
CA TRP A 652 16.22 -7.69 -13.34
C TRP A 652 15.29 -6.48 -13.20
N VAL A 653 15.83 -5.27 -13.25
CA VAL A 653 15.03 -4.03 -13.26
C VAL A 653 14.13 -3.99 -14.49
N LEU A 654 14.63 -4.39 -15.67
CA LEU A 654 13.83 -4.47 -16.89
C LEU A 654 12.73 -5.53 -16.77
N ALA A 655 13.03 -6.72 -16.23
CA ALA A 655 12.02 -7.76 -15.96
C ALA A 655 10.90 -7.25 -15.04
N ALA A 656 11.28 -6.59 -13.94
CA ALA A 656 10.35 -5.98 -13.00
C ALA A 656 9.48 -4.89 -13.66
N ALA A 657 10.07 -4.10 -14.56
CA ALA A 657 9.36 -3.07 -15.31
C ALA A 657 8.33 -3.69 -16.28
N VAL A 658 8.71 -4.68 -17.09
CA VAL A 658 7.79 -5.39 -18.01
C VAL A 658 6.65 -6.02 -17.23
N GLN A 659 6.96 -6.74 -16.15
CA GLN A 659 5.96 -7.43 -15.35
C GLN A 659 4.96 -6.46 -14.70
N SER A 660 5.43 -5.25 -14.41
CA SER A 660 4.60 -4.14 -13.91
C SER A 660 3.91 -3.34 -15.04
N GLY A 661 3.97 -3.82 -16.28
CA GLY A 661 3.32 -3.26 -17.46
C GLY A 661 3.99 -2.03 -18.06
N TYR A 662 5.22 -1.69 -17.65
CA TYR A 662 5.96 -0.54 -18.22
C TYR A 662 6.54 -0.88 -19.59
N PRO A 663 6.37 0.00 -20.59
CA PRO A 663 6.99 -0.17 -21.89
C PRO A 663 8.51 -0.02 -21.77
N ILE A 664 9.25 -0.93 -22.40
CA ILE A 664 10.70 -0.91 -22.46
C ILE A 664 11.14 -0.59 -23.88
N LYS A 665 12.05 0.38 -24.01
CA LYS A 665 12.66 0.71 -25.32
C LYS A 665 13.69 -0.34 -25.68
N ARG A 666 13.74 -0.76 -26.95
CA ARG A 666 14.65 -1.81 -27.45
C ARG A 666 16.13 -1.53 -27.15
N TRP A 667 16.55 -0.26 -27.17
CA TRP A 667 17.94 0.09 -26.87
C TRP A 667 18.34 -0.18 -25.41
N TRP A 668 17.39 -0.24 -24.46
CA TRP A 668 17.70 -0.65 -23.09
C TRP A 668 18.06 -2.13 -23.01
N LEU A 669 17.40 -2.98 -23.81
CA LEU A 669 17.74 -4.39 -23.94
C LEU A 669 19.13 -4.54 -24.56
N LEU A 670 19.41 -3.80 -25.63
CA LEU A 670 20.73 -3.77 -26.26
C LEU A 670 21.81 -3.31 -25.27
N ALA A 671 21.57 -2.24 -24.52
CA ALA A 671 22.50 -1.73 -23.52
C ALA A 671 22.79 -2.77 -22.44
N ALA A 672 21.76 -3.49 -21.96
CA ALA A 672 21.93 -4.57 -20.99
C ALA A 672 22.77 -5.73 -21.55
N THR A 673 22.49 -6.18 -22.79
CA THR A 673 23.28 -7.21 -23.47
C THR A 673 24.74 -6.77 -23.68
N VAL A 674 24.97 -5.53 -24.11
CA VAL A 674 26.32 -4.99 -24.29
C VAL A 674 27.06 -4.94 -22.95
N MET A 675 26.43 -4.45 -21.88
CA MET A 675 27.02 -4.45 -20.55
C MET A 675 27.44 -5.85 -20.08
N THR A 676 26.59 -6.86 -20.32
CA THR A 676 26.95 -8.26 -20.02
C THR A 676 28.06 -8.81 -20.90
N ALA A 677 28.25 -8.28 -22.11
CA ALA A 677 29.29 -8.72 -23.03
C ALA A 677 30.65 -8.07 -22.77
N ILE A 678 30.73 -6.92 -22.07
CA ILE A 678 31.99 -6.21 -21.82
C ILE A 678 33.11 -7.14 -21.31
N PRO A 679 32.92 -7.94 -20.24
CA PRO A 679 34.03 -8.75 -19.70
C PRO A 679 34.55 -9.78 -20.70
N VAL A 680 33.66 -10.35 -21.52
CA VAL A 680 33.99 -11.31 -22.58
C VAL A 680 34.74 -10.62 -23.72
N LEU A 681 34.28 -9.45 -24.14
CA LEU A 681 34.88 -8.70 -25.26
C LEU A 681 36.25 -8.11 -24.91
N THR A 682 36.50 -7.85 -23.63
CA THR A 682 37.77 -7.27 -23.15
C THR A 682 38.74 -8.31 -22.60
N ALA A 683 38.31 -9.56 -22.39
CA ALA A 683 39.19 -10.63 -21.92
C ALA A 683 40.28 -10.90 -22.96
N ALA A 684 41.53 -11.01 -22.51
CA ALA A 684 42.59 -11.52 -23.36
C ALA A 684 42.29 -12.99 -23.66
N SER A 685 42.14 -13.35 -24.94
CA SER A 685 41.94 -14.76 -25.31
C SER A 685 43.21 -15.54 -24.98
N PRO A 686 43.13 -16.63 -24.21
CA PRO A 686 44.23 -17.58 -24.12
C PRO A 686 44.56 -18.05 -25.54
N SER A 687 45.84 -18.08 -25.88
CA SER A 687 46.36 -18.59 -27.15
C SER A 687 46.30 -20.12 -27.20
N ALA A 688 45.13 -20.71 -26.99
CA ALA A 688 44.91 -22.14 -27.16
C ALA A 688 44.68 -22.44 -28.65
N PHE A 689 45.71 -22.98 -29.31
CA PHE A 689 45.69 -23.30 -30.75
C PHE A 689 44.51 -24.21 -31.13
N GLY A 690 43.66 -23.74 -32.06
CA GLY A 690 42.70 -24.56 -32.80
C GLY A 690 41.25 -24.60 -32.28
N LEU A 691 40.92 -23.95 -31.16
CA LEU A 691 39.55 -23.90 -30.62
C LEU A 691 38.82 -22.59 -30.98
N PRO A 692 37.49 -22.62 -31.21
CA PRO A 692 36.72 -21.40 -31.47
C PRO A 692 36.78 -20.40 -30.30
N LEU A 693 36.78 -19.09 -30.57
CA LEU A 693 36.87 -18.04 -29.52
C LEU A 693 35.77 -18.14 -28.45
N TRP A 694 34.55 -18.50 -28.84
CA TRP A 694 33.41 -18.71 -27.92
C TRP A 694 33.60 -19.88 -26.95
N PHE A 695 34.63 -20.68 -27.18
CA PHE A 695 34.99 -21.90 -26.47
C PHE A 695 36.07 -21.66 -25.40
N VAL A 696 36.90 -20.63 -25.56
CA VAL A 696 38.07 -20.36 -24.70
C VAL A 696 37.86 -19.14 -23.81
N VAL A 697 37.00 -18.19 -24.21
CA VAL A 697 36.79 -16.94 -23.47
C VAL A 697 35.78 -17.12 -22.32
N PRO A 698 36.14 -16.78 -21.07
CA PRO A 698 35.26 -16.92 -19.92
C PRO A 698 33.97 -16.09 -20.07
N GLY A 699 32.81 -16.70 -19.79
CA GLY A 699 31.51 -16.01 -19.77
C GLY A 699 30.75 -15.92 -21.11
N VAL A 700 31.30 -16.45 -22.21
CA VAL A 700 30.62 -16.45 -23.52
C VAL A 700 29.25 -17.13 -23.50
N PRO A 701 29.06 -18.32 -22.88
CA PRO A 701 27.74 -18.94 -22.80
C PRO A 701 26.69 -18.06 -22.10
N ALA A 702 27.10 -17.33 -21.05
CA ALA A 702 26.22 -16.38 -20.38
C ALA A 702 25.74 -15.29 -21.34
N VAL A 703 26.65 -14.70 -22.12
CA VAL A 703 26.33 -13.66 -23.10
C VAL A 703 25.38 -14.18 -24.19
N LEU A 704 25.59 -15.41 -24.68
CA LEU A 704 24.72 -16.02 -25.69
C LEU A 704 23.29 -16.21 -25.16
N VAL A 705 23.14 -16.73 -23.94
CA VAL A 705 21.83 -16.87 -23.29
C VAL A 705 21.18 -15.51 -23.06
N VAL A 706 21.93 -14.52 -22.59
CA VAL A 706 21.43 -13.14 -22.40
C VAL A 706 20.98 -12.54 -23.72
N ALA A 707 21.75 -12.67 -24.79
CA ALA A 707 21.42 -12.15 -26.11
C ALA A 707 20.16 -12.81 -26.68
N PHE A 708 20.07 -14.13 -26.60
CA PHE A 708 18.89 -14.89 -27.04
C PHE A 708 17.64 -14.49 -26.26
N ALA A 709 17.72 -14.45 -24.93
CA ALA A 709 16.61 -14.07 -24.07
C ALA A 709 16.17 -12.61 -24.30
N CYS A 710 17.11 -11.68 -24.48
CA CYS A 710 16.82 -10.28 -24.82
C CYS A 710 16.15 -10.16 -26.20
N LEU A 711 16.55 -10.96 -27.19
CA LEU A 711 15.91 -11.00 -28.51
C LEU A 711 14.48 -11.52 -28.42
N CYS A 712 14.26 -12.63 -27.71
CA CYS A 712 12.93 -13.18 -27.45
C CYS A 712 12.03 -12.16 -26.73
N ALA A 713 12.56 -11.46 -25.72
CA ALA A 713 11.86 -10.40 -25.03
C ALA A 713 11.52 -9.23 -25.98
N ALA A 714 12.46 -8.80 -26.83
CA ALA A 714 12.25 -7.72 -27.80
C ALA A 714 11.17 -8.06 -28.84
N VAL A 715 11.17 -9.30 -29.36
CA VAL A 715 10.15 -9.79 -30.31
C VAL A 715 8.78 -9.85 -29.63
N SER A 716 8.71 -10.40 -28.42
CA SER A 716 7.46 -10.50 -27.67
C SER A 716 6.87 -9.13 -27.33
N LEU A 717 7.70 -8.19 -26.85
CA LEU A 717 7.30 -6.80 -26.61
C LEU A 717 6.92 -6.07 -27.89
N GLY A 718 7.52 -6.41 -29.04
CA GLY A 718 7.16 -5.86 -30.34
C GLY A 718 5.77 -6.27 -30.83
N ARG A 719 5.24 -7.40 -30.34
CA ARG A 719 3.88 -7.88 -30.65
C ARG A 719 2.82 -7.34 -29.69
N ALA A 720 3.24 -6.79 -28.54
CA ALA A 720 2.31 -6.25 -27.56
C ALA A 720 1.71 -4.92 -28.04
N VAL A 721 0.38 -4.83 -28.14
CA VAL A 721 -0.32 -3.56 -28.41
C VAL A 721 -0.51 -2.82 -27.09
N PRO A 722 0.16 -1.68 -26.85
CA PRO A 722 0.02 -0.98 -25.59
C PRO A 722 -1.38 -0.36 -25.47
N SER A 723 -2.02 -0.52 -24.32
CA SER A 723 -3.23 0.24 -23.99
C SER A 723 -2.88 1.61 -23.45
N CYS A 724 -3.72 2.59 -23.77
CA CYS A 724 -3.54 3.98 -23.38
C CYS A 724 -4.47 4.33 -22.22
N LEU A 725 -3.93 4.91 -21.15
CA LEU A 725 -4.72 5.45 -20.04
C LEU A 725 -4.73 6.99 -20.09
N PRO A 726 -5.85 7.64 -19.73
CA PRO A 726 -7.14 7.04 -19.37
C PRO A 726 -7.89 6.47 -20.60
N THR A 727 -8.53 5.30 -20.46
CA THR A 727 -9.37 4.69 -21.52
C THR A 727 -10.75 5.37 -21.57
N ARG A 728 -11.37 5.45 -22.76
CA ARG A 728 -12.77 5.90 -22.89
C ARG A 728 -13.73 4.82 -22.38
N SER A 729 -14.83 5.22 -21.77
CA SER A 729 -15.87 4.37 -21.18
C SER A 729 -16.37 3.26 -22.13
N SER A 730 -16.38 3.50 -23.45
CA SER A 730 -16.73 2.51 -24.47
C SER A 730 -15.78 1.30 -24.56
N GLU A 731 -14.51 1.43 -24.17
CA GLU A 731 -13.55 0.31 -24.17
C GLU A 731 -13.68 -0.60 -22.94
N LEU A 732 -14.18 -0.07 -21.82
CA LEU A 732 -14.51 -0.85 -20.62
C LEU A 732 -15.72 -1.77 -20.86
N ALA A 733 -16.71 -1.30 -21.62
CA ALA A 733 -17.85 -2.12 -22.05
C ALA A 733 -17.46 -3.24 -23.03
N ALA A 734 -16.43 -3.00 -23.87
CA ALA A 734 -15.93 -3.99 -24.82
C ALA A 734 -15.00 -5.05 -24.20
N ARG A 735 -14.37 -4.76 -23.05
CA ARG A 735 -13.51 -5.69 -22.30
C ARG A 735 -14.23 -6.44 -21.17
N GLY A 736 -15.48 -6.07 -20.89
CA GLY A 736 -16.34 -6.72 -19.89
C GLY A 736 -17.32 -7.75 -20.47
N ARG A 737 -17.13 -8.19 -21.73
CA ARG A 737 -17.88 -9.30 -22.35
C ARG A 737 -16.97 -10.48 -22.62
#